data_AF-E1YMJ0-F1
#
_entry.id   AF-E1YMJ0-F1
#
_cell.length_a   1.000
_cell.length_b   1.000
_cell.length_c   1.000
_cell.angle_alpha   90.00
_cell.angle_beta   90.00
_cell.angle_gamma   90.00
#
_symmetry.space_group_name_H-M   'P 1'
#
loop_
_entity.id
_entity.type
_entity.pdbx_description
1 polymer ?
#
loop_
_entity_poly.entity_id
_entity_poly.type
_entity_poly.pdbx_seq_one_letter_code
_entity_poly.pdbx_strand_id
1 'polypeptide(L)'
;MSKVSLTINDQTVSTESENTILQAAAQEGIFIPTLCHNPLLKPEEACRICVVEVEGEDKLIASCSAKVKEGMIVRTDSPLVLETRKGLLTLMLEQHYGDCVSPCHMTCPGHLDIQGYIAHIERGDPIEALRLIKEKTPFAATLGRVCPHPCEIECRRNRVENAINIKDLKRFAADYAAERGVRVTPAPPPDTGKKVAIIGGGPAGLAAAYYLRLKGHAATIYDAMPKLGGMLRYGIPEYRLPKAMLDQEIQEILDLGVNVNTNKKFGKDFTLASLRSEGYDAIFLAIGAWSSYKLGISGEEISGVMPAIEFLIRNASGDPPPVGKKVVVIGNGNTGMDAARSCLRMGAQEVIMLYRRTKAEMPANPQEIHDAEEEGIKIHILATPTRIISKEGVFSGVEYLKNELKAADSSGRPRPVPIEGSETILEADQAIVSIGQFSDVDFFKQETELKDAAFTKKGIPETDINTFQSCIPYLFLGGDLLRGPRTVIQASADGREAALSMHKYLTDGVVSSDARTFNITKGKLKDVDQVNFEGILSRPRYETPILPAAQRIKSFEEAELVFTEAQAKDEAARCLSCGCQDAFECRLREYATIYGVDQDNLKSWKKRKYDIIDKHPLITIDPNKCITCRKCLNGCSQYQVQYAFDLLQTEAAEKIGPPVYTPSINDRCVSCGYCLANCPTGALSEKSEGLPGPWKLEKVRTTCPYCGVGCQLSLEKVGDRVVKVNGVNAPPNYGHLCVKGRFGFNFIYSDERLKVPLIREGDEFKEATWDEAFDLIVSKLKETIAKHGPDAVAGVSCARSINEDSYQMQKLFRAVIGTNNIDHCART
;
A
#
# COMPACT_ATOMS: atom_id res chain seq x y z
N MET A 1 -34.59 28.68 -27.94
CA MET A 1 -33.44 27.93 -28.46
C MET A 1 -34.00 26.70 -29.17
N SER A 2 -33.46 26.30 -30.33
CA SER A 2 -33.99 25.16 -31.07
C SER A 2 -33.44 23.86 -30.49
N LYS A 3 -34.33 22.98 -30.06
CA LYS A 3 -33.95 21.60 -29.75
C LYS A 3 -33.64 20.86 -31.04
N VAL A 4 -32.63 20.01 -30.99
CA VAL A 4 -32.26 19.08 -32.06
C VAL A 4 -32.25 17.66 -31.53
N SER A 5 -32.48 16.70 -32.42
CA SER A 5 -32.38 15.27 -32.18
C SER A 5 -31.17 14.69 -32.91
N LEU A 6 -30.37 13.89 -32.21
CA LEU A 6 -29.22 13.16 -32.75
C LEU A 6 -29.17 11.75 -32.20
N THR A 7 -28.39 10.86 -32.81
CA THR A 7 -28.17 9.49 -32.34
C THR A 7 -26.72 9.35 -31.87
N ILE A 8 -26.50 8.89 -30.64
CA ILE A 8 -25.17 8.60 -30.08
C ILE A 8 -25.17 7.13 -29.61
N ASN A 9 -24.32 6.28 -30.16
CA ASN A 9 -24.27 4.83 -29.83
C ASN A 9 -25.66 4.16 -29.87
N ASP A 10 -26.42 4.37 -30.95
CA ASP A 10 -27.79 3.86 -31.15
C ASP A 10 -28.86 4.43 -30.19
N GLN A 11 -28.49 5.34 -29.28
CA GLN A 11 -29.42 6.05 -28.42
C GLN A 11 -29.80 7.40 -29.03
N THR A 12 -31.11 7.67 -29.13
CA THR A 12 -31.61 9.00 -29.52
C THR A 12 -31.44 9.98 -28.36
N VAL A 13 -30.78 11.11 -28.62
CA VAL A 13 -30.49 12.18 -27.67
C VAL A 13 -31.17 13.46 -28.16
N SER A 14 -31.89 14.15 -27.28
CA SER A 14 -32.51 15.46 -27.59
C SER A 14 -31.90 16.55 -26.73
N THR A 15 -31.37 17.59 -27.36
CA THR A 15 -30.63 18.64 -26.66
C THR A 15 -30.75 19.99 -27.37
N GLU A 16 -30.30 21.08 -26.73
CA GLU A 16 -30.25 22.40 -27.35
C GLU A 16 -29.19 22.45 -28.45
N SER A 17 -29.49 23.08 -29.59
CA SER A 17 -28.58 23.18 -30.75
C SER A 17 -27.23 23.85 -30.44
N GLU A 18 -27.15 24.61 -29.35
CA GLU A 18 -25.91 25.22 -28.88
C GLU A 18 -25.01 24.28 -28.08
N ASN A 19 -25.51 23.12 -27.66
CA ASN A 19 -24.69 22.16 -26.95
C ASN A 19 -23.66 21.52 -27.88
N THR A 20 -22.50 21.20 -27.34
CA THR A 20 -21.52 20.36 -28.03
C THR A 20 -21.94 18.89 -27.95
N ILE A 21 -21.37 18.05 -28.81
CA ILE A 21 -21.58 16.59 -28.76
C ILE A 21 -21.23 16.06 -27.36
N LEU A 22 -20.17 16.57 -26.73
CA LEU A 22 -19.77 16.18 -25.37
C LEU A 22 -20.85 16.53 -24.33
N GLN A 23 -21.45 17.73 -24.42
CA GLN A 23 -22.52 18.15 -23.51
C GLN A 23 -23.79 17.34 -23.72
N ALA A 24 -24.14 17.05 -24.97
CA ALA A 24 -25.27 16.20 -25.33
C ALA A 24 -25.11 14.78 -24.78
N ALA A 25 -23.94 14.17 -24.99
CA ALA A 25 -23.61 12.85 -24.45
C ALA A 25 -23.68 12.81 -22.92
N ALA A 26 -23.13 13.82 -22.25
CA ALA A 26 -23.12 13.90 -20.79
C ALA A 26 -24.53 14.01 -20.16
N GLN A 27 -25.49 14.65 -20.84
CA GLN A 27 -26.88 14.76 -20.38
C GLN A 27 -27.59 13.40 -20.31
N GLU A 28 -27.19 12.47 -21.17
CA GLU A 28 -27.75 11.11 -21.26
C GLU A 28 -26.87 10.07 -20.56
N GLY A 29 -25.82 10.48 -19.84
CA GLY A 29 -24.89 9.58 -19.16
C GLY A 29 -23.93 8.83 -20.10
N ILE A 30 -23.80 9.25 -21.36
CA ILE A 30 -22.88 8.65 -22.33
C ILE A 30 -21.47 9.18 -22.07
N PHE A 31 -20.55 8.28 -21.72
CA PHE A 31 -19.18 8.65 -21.36
C PHE A 31 -18.30 8.95 -22.57
N ILE A 32 -17.74 10.16 -22.61
CA ILE A 32 -16.67 10.54 -23.55
C ILE A 32 -15.48 11.08 -22.75
N PRO A 33 -14.28 10.48 -22.86
CA PRO A 33 -13.13 10.87 -22.04
C PRO A 33 -12.56 12.23 -22.46
N THR A 34 -12.01 12.97 -21.50
CA THR A 34 -11.36 14.27 -21.74
C THR A 34 -10.15 14.45 -20.82
N LEU A 35 -9.04 15.00 -21.30
CA LEU A 35 -7.90 15.40 -20.45
C LEU A 35 -7.74 16.92 -20.36
N CYS A 36 -8.03 17.64 -21.44
CA CYS A 36 -7.89 19.11 -21.52
C CYS A 36 -9.18 19.90 -21.32
N HIS A 37 -10.35 19.25 -21.25
CA HIS A 37 -11.63 19.95 -21.13
C HIS A 37 -11.88 20.43 -19.69
N ASN A 38 -12.39 21.65 -19.55
CA ASN A 38 -12.99 22.20 -18.34
C ASN A 38 -14.23 23.01 -18.78
N PRO A 39 -15.43 22.76 -18.23
CA PRO A 39 -16.65 23.48 -18.62
C PRO A 39 -16.60 25.00 -18.48
N LEU A 40 -15.70 25.53 -17.64
CA LEU A 40 -15.52 26.97 -17.40
C LEU A 40 -14.49 27.62 -18.35
N LEU A 41 -13.83 26.83 -19.19
CA LEU A 41 -12.80 27.31 -20.13
C LEU A 41 -13.24 27.07 -21.57
N LYS A 42 -12.72 27.88 -22.50
CA LYS A 42 -12.96 27.66 -23.92
C LYS A 42 -12.32 26.33 -24.37
N PRO A 43 -13.02 25.51 -25.19
CA PRO A 43 -12.44 24.29 -25.75
C PRO A 43 -11.24 24.57 -26.66
N GLU A 44 -10.14 23.85 -26.46
CA GLU A 44 -8.89 23.98 -27.24
C GLU A 44 -8.62 22.78 -28.15
N GLU A 45 -9.35 21.68 -27.96
CA GLU A 45 -9.11 20.38 -28.63
C GLU A 45 -7.70 19.78 -28.41
N ALA A 46 -6.87 20.36 -27.52
CA ALA A 46 -5.45 20.03 -27.38
C ALA A 46 -5.14 18.54 -27.12
N CYS A 47 -5.94 17.85 -26.29
CA CYS A 47 -5.69 16.45 -25.98
C CYS A 47 -6.23 15.46 -27.01
N ARG A 48 -7.22 15.87 -27.82
CA ARG A 48 -7.96 15.02 -28.79
C ARG A 48 -8.56 13.71 -28.25
N ILE A 49 -8.48 13.39 -26.95
CA ILE A 49 -9.03 12.16 -26.36
C ILE A 49 -10.56 12.06 -26.53
N CYS A 50 -11.25 13.20 -26.58
CA CYS A 50 -12.71 13.26 -26.75
C CYS A 50 -13.18 13.06 -28.20
N VAL A 51 -12.33 12.57 -29.09
CA VAL A 51 -12.71 12.32 -30.48
C VAL A 51 -13.83 11.29 -30.58
N VAL A 52 -14.73 11.51 -31.53
CA VAL A 52 -15.85 10.64 -31.89
C VAL A 52 -15.93 10.52 -33.40
N GLU A 53 -16.54 9.45 -33.87
CA GLU A 53 -16.87 9.27 -35.28
C GLU A 53 -18.26 9.86 -35.53
N VAL A 54 -18.39 10.65 -36.59
CA VAL A 54 -19.66 11.26 -37.02
C VAL A 54 -19.92 10.81 -38.44
N GLU A 55 -21.10 10.25 -38.69
CA GLU A 55 -21.45 9.75 -40.02
C GLU A 55 -21.43 10.88 -41.06
N GLY A 56 -20.74 10.64 -42.18
CA GLY A 56 -20.54 11.63 -43.25
C GLY A 56 -19.31 12.54 -43.07
N GLU A 57 -18.57 12.44 -41.97
CA GLU A 57 -17.30 13.15 -41.77
C GLU A 57 -16.09 12.25 -42.06
N ASP A 58 -15.11 12.75 -42.84
CA ASP A 58 -13.92 11.97 -43.24
C ASP A 58 -12.90 11.77 -42.10
N LYS A 59 -13.06 12.47 -40.98
CA LYS A 59 -12.11 12.50 -39.86
C LYS A 59 -12.86 12.42 -38.54
N LEU A 60 -12.19 11.88 -37.53
CA LEU A 60 -12.72 11.93 -36.17
C LEU A 60 -12.83 13.38 -35.66
N ILE A 61 -13.99 13.68 -35.08
CA ILE A 61 -14.38 15.02 -34.65
C ILE A 61 -14.18 15.17 -33.15
N ALA A 62 -13.67 16.32 -32.71
CA ALA A 62 -13.56 16.61 -31.28
C ALA A 62 -14.94 16.96 -30.70
N SER A 63 -15.50 16.05 -29.90
CA SER A 63 -16.83 16.26 -29.30
C SER A 63 -16.92 17.47 -28.37
N CYS A 64 -15.81 17.95 -27.81
CA CYS A 64 -15.80 19.04 -26.84
C CYS A 64 -16.03 20.44 -27.44
N SER A 65 -15.90 20.59 -28.75
CA SER A 65 -16.07 21.85 -29.50
C SER A 65 -17.17 21.75 -30.56
N ALA A 66 -17.36 20.56 -31.16
CA ALA A 66 -18.34 20.35 -32.22
C ALA A 66 -19.77 20.48 -31.71
N LYS A 67 -20.54 21.39 -32.33
CA LYS A 67 -21.96 21.60 -32.05
C LYS A 67 -22.82 20.47 -32.60
N VAL A 68 -23.89 20.12 -31.89
CA VAL A 68 -24.87 19.15 -32.38
C VAL A 68 -25.68 19.71 -33.55
N LYS A 69 -26.15 18.82 -34.43
CA LYS A 69 -27.05 19.16 -35.54
C LYS A 69 -28.18 18.14 -35.60
N GLU A 70 -29.32 18.54 -36.15
CA GLU A 70 -30.46 17.65 -36.38
C GLU A 70 -30.04 16.45 -37.25
N GLY A 71 -30.43 15.25 -36.83
CA GLY A 71 -30.16 14.00 -37.56
C GLY A 71 -28.70 13.52 -37.50
N MET A 72 -27.83 14.15 -36.69
CA MET A 72 -26.44 13.72 -36.57
C MET A 72 -26.35 12.30 -35.98
N ILE A 73 -25.47 11.45 -36.53
CA ILE A 73 -25.20 10.09 -36.02
C ILE A 73 -23.75 10.03 -35.55
N VAL A 74 -23.56 9.67 -34.27
CA VAL A 74 -22.28 9.70 -33.57
C VAL A 74 -21.96 8.33 -32.98
N ARG A 75 -20.73 7.86 -33.17
CA ARG A 75 -20.18 6.67 -32.52
C ARG A 75 -19.02 7.07 -31.62
N THR A 76 -19.07 6.65 -30.35
CA THR A 76 -18.07 7.01 -29.34
C THR A 76 -17.10 5.86 -29.01
N ASP A 77 -17.37 4.67 -29.55
CA ASP A 77 -16.75 3.39 -29.23
C ASP A 77 -16.42 2.55 -30.48
N SER A 78 -16.43 3.15 -31.68
CA SER A 78 -16.02 2.45 -32.89
C SER A 78 -14.55 1.98 -32.81
N PRO A 79 -14.16 0.92 -33.52
CA PRO A 79 -12.77 0.43 -33.51
C PRO A 79 -11.74 1.54 -33.83
N LEU A 80 -12.07 2.44 -34.76
CA LEU A 80 -11.22 3.59 -35.11
C LEU A 80 -11.07 4.58 -33.95
N VAL A 81 -12.16 4.88 -33.23
CA VAL A 81 -12.13 5.77 -32.06
C VAL A 81 -11.30 5.16 -30.93
N LEU A 82 -11.48 3.87 -30.63
CA LEU A 82 -10.75 3.17 -29.58
C LEU A 82 -9.24 3.12 -29.87
N GLU A 83 -8.85 2.72 -31.08
CA GLU A 83 -7.44 2.70 -31.50
C GLU A 83 -6.81 4.10 -31.50
N THR A 84 -7.56 5.12 -31.94
CA THR A 84 -7.05 6.51 -31.91
C THR A 84 -6.81 6.99 -30.48
N ARG A 85 -7.74 6.73 -29.54
CA ARG A 85 -7.56 7.11 -28.13
C ARG A 85 -6.36 6.40 -27.51
N LYS A 86 -6.21 5.09 -27.76
CA LYS A 86 -5.03 4.32 -27.33
C LYS A 86 -3.74 4.91 -27.88
N GLY A 87 -3.69 5.23 -29.18
CA GLY A 87 -2.53 5.86 -29.82
C GLY A 87 -2.17 7.22 -29.22
N LEU A 88 -3.16 8.08 -28.98
CA LEU A 88 -2.96 9.40 -28.34
C LEU A 88 -2.40 9.26 -26.92
N LEU A 89 -2.94 8.33 -26.12
CA LEU A 89 -2.46 8.07 -24.77
C LEU A 89 -1.02 7.55 -24.77
N THR A 90 -0.69 6.62 -25.66
CA THR A 90 0.69 6.13 -25.86
C THR A 90 1.64 7.29 -26.15
N LEU A 91 1.29 8.19 -27.06
CA LEU A 91 2.12 9.36 -27.39
C LEU A 91 2.32 10.32 -26.20
N MET A 92 1.28 10.53 -25.38
CA MET A 92 1.41 11.34 -24.15
C MET A 92 2.33 10.66 -23.13
N LEU A 93 2.22 9.33 -22.99
CA LEU A 93 3.00 8.54 -22.03
C LEU A 93 4.48 8.41 -22.42
N GLU A 94 4.83 8.49 -23.71
CA GLU A 94 6.22 8.57 -24.20
C GLU A 94 6.98 9.79 -23.65
N GLN A 95 6.26 10.85 -23.28
CA GLN A 95 6.82 12.06 -22.69
C GLN A 95 6.66 12.12 -21.16
N HIS A 96 5.84 11.24 -20.59
CA HIS A 96 5.57 11.19 -19.16
C HIS A 96 6.64 10.35 -18.44
N TYR A 97 7.28 10.89 -17.41
CA TYR A 97 8.28 10.18 -16.61
C TYR A 97 8.00 10.35 -15.12
N GLY A 98 7.90 9.23 -14.41
CA GLY A 98 7.59 9.18 -12.99
C GLY A 98 7.35 7.76 -12.50
N ASP A 99 7.10 7.62 -11.20
CA ASP A 99 6.57 6.40 -10.59
C ASP A 99 5.10 6.68 -10.21
N CYS A 100 4.14 6.01 -10.87
CA CYS A 100 2.71 6.12 -10.50
C CYS A 100 2.51 5.64 -9.06
N VAL A 101 3.10 4.49 -8.75
CA VAL A 101 3.13 3.90 -7.41
C VAL A 101 4.59 3.68 -7.02
N SER A 102 4.88 3.74 -5.72
CA SER A 102 6.26 3.68 -5.22
C SER A 102 6.93 2.32 -5.55
N PRO A 103 8.25 2.29 -5.76
CA PRO A 103 8.95 1.04 -6.07
C PRO A 103 8.90 0.04 -4.91
N CYS A 104 8.88 0.51 -3.66
CA CYS A 104 8.71 -0.35 -2.50
C CYS A 104 7.34 -1.05 -2.49
N HIS A 105 6.26 -0.36 -2.92
CA HIS A 105 4.94 -0.95 -3.12
C HIS A 105 4.95 -2.02 -4.22
N MET A 106 5.60 -1.74 -5.36
CA MET A 106 5.69 -2.69 -6.48
C MET A 106 6.48 -3.95 -6.13
N THR A 107 7.53 -3.82 -5.32
CA THR A 107 8.38 -4.94 -4.91
C THR A 107 7.78 -5.74 -3.74
N CYS A 108 6.91 -5.13 -2.95
CA CYS A 108 6.20 -5.82 -1.87
C CYS A 108 5.19 -6.81 -2.47
N PRO A 109 5.29 -8.13 -2.19
CA PRO A 109 4.35 -9.11 -2.74
C PRO A 109 2.90 -8.90 -2.30
N GLY A 110 2.69 -8.23 -1.16
CA GLY A 110 1.36 -7.87 -0.69
C GLY A 110 0.83 -6.54 -1.24
N HIS A 111 1.65 -5.79 -2.01
CA HIS A 111 1.29 -4.47 -2.54
C HIS A 111 0.79 -3.51 -1.45
N LEU A 112 1.52 -3.47 -0.33
CA LEU A 112 1.25 -2.56 0.78
C LEU A 112 1.49 -1.11 0.35
N ASP A 113 0.70 -0.16 0.86
CA ASP A 113 0.98 1.28 0.67
C ASP A 113 2.07 1.77 1.62
N ILE A 114 3.30 1.42 1.28
CA ILE A 114 4.49 1.71 2.08
C ILE A 114 4.75 3.21 2.22
N GLN A 115 4.54 3.96 1.14
CA GLN A 115 4.73 5.41 1.19
C GLN A 115 3.67 6.05 2.10
N GLY A 116 2.41 5.62 1.99
CA GLY A 116 1.32 6.16 2.78
C GLY A 116 1.46 5.89 4.28
N TYR A 117 1.83 4.68 4.70
CA TYR A 117 1.94 4.41 6.13
C TYR A 117 3.20 5.04 6.75
N ILE A 118 4.28 5.20 5.99
CA ILE A 118 5.46 5.95 6.45
C ILE A 118 5.12 7.44 6.62
N ALA A 119 4.33 8.01 5.69
CA ALA A 119 3.84 9.38 5.79
C ALA A 119 2.92 9.60 7.01
N HIS A 120 2.18 8.58 7.45
CA HIS A 120 1.43 8.63 8.72
C HIS A 120 2.36 8.59 9.93
N ILE A 121 3.37 7.72 9.95
CA ILE A 121 4.32 7.63 11.07
C ILE A 121 5.07 8.95 11.26
N GLU A 122 5.57 9.55 10.17
CA GLU A 122 6.27 10.85 10.22
C GLU A 122 5.38 11.96 10.81
N ARG A 123 4.09 11.96 10.48
CA ARG A 123 3.12 12.92 11.01
C ARG A 123 2.67 12.66 12.45
N GLY A 124 3.09 11.56 13.06
CA GLY A 124 2.67 11.16 14.41
C GLY A 124 1.32 10.45 14.47
N ASP A 125 0.89 9.82 13.37
CA ASP A 125 -0.37 9.09 13.25
C ASP A 125 -0.17 7.56 13.07
N PRO A 126 0.58 6.84 13.94
CA PRO A 126 0.90 5.42 13.75
C PRO A 126 -0.32 4.49 13.76
N ILE A 127 -1.43 4.88 14.39
CA ILE A 127 -2.70 4.13 14.34
C ILE A 127 -3.26 4.13 12.92
N GLU A 128 -3.18 5.26 12.21
CA GLU A 128 -3.62 5.37 10.82
C GLU A 128 -2.67 4.64 9.88
N ALA A 129 -1.36 4.65 10.19
CA ALA A 129 -0.38 3.81 9.51
C ALA A 129 -0.75 2.32 9.60
N LEU A 130 -1.11 1.84 10.80
CA LEU A 130 -1.55 0.46 11.03
C LEU A 130 -2.84 0.15 10.27
N ARG A 131 -3.83 1.06 10.30
CA ARG A 131 -5.08 0.91 9.57
C ARG A 131 -4.83 0.70 8.07
N LEU A 132 -3.94 1.50 7.48
CA LEU A 132 -3.55 1.38 6.07
C LEU A 132 -2.79 0.07 5.75
N ILE A 133 -1.93 -0.41 6.66
CA ILE A 133 -1.29 -1.73 6.52
C ILE A 133 -2.35 -2.84 6.51
N LYS A 134 -3.35 -2.75 7.40
CA LYS A 134 -4.42 -3.74 7.55
C LYS A 134 -5.43 -3.82 6.40
N GLU A 135 -5.43 -2.84 5.49
CA GLU A 135 -6.18 -2.94 4.24
C GLU A 135 -5.64 -4.05 3.31
N LYS A 136 -4.36 -4.39 3.47
CA LYS A 136 -3.64 -5.30 2.56
C LYS A 136 -3.08 -6.54 3.24
N THR A 137 -2.99 -6.58 4.57
CA THR A 137 -2.66 -7.81 5.32
C THR A 137 -3.11 -7.72 6.79
N PRO A 138 -3.69 -8.78 7.39
CA PRO A 138 -4.01 -8.77 8.81
C PRO A 138 -2.79 -9.00 9.74
N PHE A 139 -1.59 -9.23 9.18
CA PHE A 139 -0.39 -9.64 9.92
C PHE A 139 0.64 -8.51 10.08
N ALA A 140 0.21 -7.32 10.45
CA ALA A 140 1.10 -6.16 10.56
C ALA A 140 2.24 -6.39 11.57
N ALA A 141 1.93 -6.86 12.78
CA ALA A 141 2.89 -7.07 13.85
C ALA A 141 3.81 -8.26 13.56
N THR A 142 3.26 -9.37 13.02
CA THR A 142 4.06 -10.50 12.53
C THR A 142 5.03 -10.08 11.43
N LEU A 143 4.55 -9.34 10.41
CA LEU A 143 5.41 -8.87 9.30
C LEU A 143 6.39 -7.78 9.70
N GLY A 144 6.19 -7.12 10.84
CA GLY A 144 7.19 -6.25 11.46
C GLY A 144 8.41 -7.01 12.01
N ARG A 145 8.29 -8.34 12.19
CA ARG A 145 9.33 -9.17 12.80
C ARG A 145 9.98 -10.13 11.80
N VAL A 146 9.17 -10.81 10.98
CA VAL A 146 9.66 -11.96 10.18
C VAL A 146 9.79 -11.67 8.68
N CYS A 147 9.42 -10.45 8.24
CA CYS A 147 9.44 -10.10 6.82
C CYS A 147 10.88 -9.93 6.31
N PRO A 148 11.28 -10.57 5.20
CA PRO A 148 12.59 -10.37 4.58
C PRO A 148 12.69 -9.08 3.77
N HIS A 149 11.85 -8.09 4.09
CA HIS A 149 11.82 -6.72 3.55
C HIS A 149 12.26 -6.55 2.07
N PRO A 150 11.68 -7.27 1.09
CA PRO A 150 12.10 -7.14 -0.31
C PRO A 150 11.85 -5.71 -0.85
N CYS A 151 10.90 -5.01 -0.27
CA CYS A 151 10.61 -3.59 -0.54
C CYS A 151 11.80 -2.64 -0.30
N GLU A 152 12.76 -3.02 0.55
CA GLU A 152 13.97 -2.21 0.83
C GLU A 152 15.02 -2.33 -0.25
N ILE A 153 15.03 -3.43 -1.02
CA ILE A 153 15.99 -3.69 -2.11
C ILE A 153 15.86 -2.62 -3.21
N GLU A 154 14.63 -2.32 -3.62
CA GLU A 154 14.32 -1.34 -4.67
C GLU A 154 14.05 0.07 -4.11
N CYS A 155 14.31 0.30 -2.82
CA CYS A 155 14.16 1.61 -2.22
C CYS A 155 15.11 2.62 -2.89
N ARG A 156 14.58 3.75 -3.37
CA ARG A 156 15.39 4.76 -4.07
C ARG A 156 16.43 5.44 -3.17
N ARG A 157 16.22 5.41 -1.85
CA ARG A 157 17.17 5.98 -0.87
C ARG A 157 18.54 5.28 -0.92
N ASN A 158 18.62 4.03 -1.39
CA ASN A 158 19.90 3.32 -1.64
C ASN A 158 20.83 4.01 -2.66
N ARG A 159 20.35 4.99 -3.43
CA ARG A 159 21.18 5.82 -4.34
C ARG A 159 21.65 7.14 -3.70
N VAL A 160 21.20 7.41 -2.49
CA VAL A 160 21.65 8.52 -1.64
C VAL A 160 22.56 7.94 -0.55
N GLU A 161 22.09 6.91 0.15
CA GLU A 161 22.75 6.21 1.25
C GLU A 161 22.17 4.78 1.41
N ASN A 162 21.47 4.50 2.50
CA ASN A 162 20.76 3.25 2.79
C ASN A 162 19.24 3.40 2.67
N ALA A 163 18.56 2.29 2.40
CA ALA A 163 17.11 2.18 2.40
C ALA A 163 16.45 2.70 3.69
N ILE A 164 15.16 2.97 3.58
CA ILE A 164 14.30 3.16 4.76
C ILE A 164 14.13 1.81 5.47
N ASN A 165 14.17 1.80 6.79
CA ASN A 165 13.88 0.65 7.62
C ASN A 165 12.37 0.40 7.69
N ILE A 166 11.83 -0.09 6.58
CA ILE A 166 10.41 -0.31 6.36
C ILE A 166 9.88 -1.41 7.30
N LYS A 167 10.68 -2.44 7.55
CA LYS A 167 10.32 -3.55 8.45
C LYS A 167 9.99 -3.03 9.85
N ASP A 168 10.89 -2.23 10.44
CA ASP A 168 10.75 -1.78 11.82
C ASP A 168 9.76 -0.62 11.98
N LEU A 169 9.59 0.22 10.96
CA LEU A 169 8.49 1.20 10.94
C LEU A 169 7.11 0.51 10.99
N LYS A 170 6.96 -0.62 10.30
CA LYS A 170 5.74 -1.43 10.37
C LYS A 170 5.56 -2.06 11.75
N ARG A 171 6.64 -2.58 12.35
CA ARG A 171 6.63 -3.11 13.71
C ARG A 171 6.20 -2.04 14.71
N PHE A 172 6.82 -0.85 14.63
CA PHE A 172 6.50 0.30 15.47
C PHE A 172 5.02 0.64 15.43
N ALA A 173 4.43 0.76 14.23
CA ALA A 173 3.01 1.10 14.11
C ALA A 173 2.08 0.05 14.77
N ALA A 174 2.42 -1.24 14.64
CA ALA A 174 1.64 -2.32 15.22
C ALA A 174 1.78 -2.41 16.74
N ASP A 175 3.02 -2.34 17.24
CA ASP A 175 3.33 -2.42 18.67
C ASP A 175 2.79 -1.17 19.40
N TYR A 176 2.88 0.02 18.79
CA TYR A 176 2.31 1.28 19.34
C TYR A 176 0.81 1.19 19.61
N ALA A 177 0.06 0.54 18.71
CA ALA A 177 -1.37 0.32 18.87
C ALA A 177 -1.67 -0.71 19.96
N ALA A 178 -0.93 -1.81 19.98
CA ALA A 178 -1.08 -2.88 20.96
C ALA A 178 -0.84 -2.38 22.40
N GLU A 179 0.21 -1.60 22.63
CA GLU A 179 0.52 -0.98 23.94
C GLU A 179 -0.60 -0.08 24.46
N ARG A 180 -1.39 0.51 23.56
CA ARG A 180 -2.52 1.40 23.89
C ARG A 180 -3.88 0.69 23.88
N GLY A 181 -3.90 -0.62 23.63
CA GLY A 181 -5.14 -1.39 23.49
C GLY A 181 -6.00 -0.94 22.31
N VAL A 182 -5.43 -0.28 21.30
CA VAL A 182 -6.17 0.23 20.13
C VAL A 182 -6.21 -0.85 19.06
N ARG A 183 -7.43 -1.25 18.69
CA ARG A 183 -7.68 -2.18 17.57
C ARG A 183 -8.22 -1.39 16.38
N VAL A 184 -7.63 -1.61 15.20
CA VAL A 184 -8.01 -0.93 13.95
C VAL A 184 -8.67 -1.86 12.93
N THR A 185 -9.06 -3.06 13.35
CA THR A 185 -9.76 -4.03 12.50
C THR A 185 -11.18 -3.52 12.20
N PRO A 186 -11.60 -3.43 10.92
CA PRO A 186 -12.94 -2.97 10.57
C PRO A 186 -14.03 -3.93 11.05
N ALA A 187 -15.22 -3.41 11.34
CA ALA A 187 -16.39 -4.24 11.61
C ALA A 187 -16.83 -4.98 10.33
N PRO A 188 -17.28 -6.24 10.43
CA PRO A 188 -17.80 -6.97 9.27
C PRO A 188 -19.13 -6.35 8.80
N PRO A 189 -19.40 -6.31 7.48
CA PRO A 189 -20.71 -5.93 6.95
C PRO A 189 -21.78 -7.00 7.28
N PRO A 190 -23.07 -6.74 6.99
CA PRO A 190 -24.12 -7.74 7.13
C PRO A 190 -23.81 -9.04 6.37
N ASP A 191 -24.24 -10.18 6.92
CA ASP A 191 -23.96 -11.48 6.33
C ASP A 191 -24.67 -11.65 4.97
N THR A 192 -23.94 -12.17 3.98
CA THR A 192 -24.49 -12.42 2.64
C THR A 192 -25.26 -13.75 2.55
N GLY A 193 -25.30 -14.54 3.63
CA GLY A 193 -25.83 -15.90 3.65
C GLY A 193 -24.95 -16.97 2.97
N LYS A 194 -23.77 -16.60 2.43
CA LYS A 194 -22.84 -17.54 1.78
C LYS A 194 -21.83 -18.09 2.77
N LYS A 195 -21.47 -19.37 2.63
CA LYS A 195 -20.56 -20.09 3.54
C LYS A 195 -19.31 -20.57 2.81
N VAL A 196 -18.14 -20.33 3.42
CA VAL A 196 -16.84 -20.76 2.89
C VAL A 196 -16.09 -21.59 3.93
N ALA A 197 -15.64 -22.78 3.51
CA ALA A 197 -14.74 -23.62 4.30
C ALA A 197 -13.29 -23.31 3.92
N ILE A 198 -12.44 -23.11 4.92
CA ILE A 198 -11.01 -22.82 4.75
C ILE A 198 -10.24 -23.95 5.41
N ILE A 199 -9.42 -24.65 4.64
CA ILE A 199 -8.67 -25.81 5.11
C ILE A 199 -7.20 -25.40 5.27
N GLY A 200 -6.78 -25.28 6.53
CA GLY A 200 -5.47 -24.78 6.95
C GLY A 200 -5.56 -23.36 7.54
N GLY A 201 -5.27 -23.24 8.83
CA GLY A 201 -5.24 -22.00 9.60
C GLY A 201 -3.86 -21.33 9.66
N GLY A 202 -3.06 -21.47 8.60
CA GLY A 202 -1.81 -20.73 8.41
C GLY A 202 -2.05 -19.31 7.87
N PRO A 203 -0.99 -18.58 7.46
CA PRO A 203 -1.09 -17.20 6.97
C PRO A 203 -2.12 -17.02 5.84
N ALA A 204 -2.12 -17.92 4.85
CA ALA A 204 -3.03 -17.84 3.72
C ALA A 204 -4.50 -18.05 4.14
N GLY A 205 -4.79 -19.07 4.94
CA GLY A 205 -6.16 -19.34 5.39
C GLY A 205 -6.71 -18.29 6.34
N LEU A 206 -5.91 -17.82 7.28
CA LEU A 206 -6.28 -16.72 8.19
C LEU A 206 -6.50 -15.40 7.42
N ALA A 207 -5.65 -15.08 6.43
CA ALA A 207 -5.88 -13.93 5.55
C ALA A 207 -7.18 -14.09 4.75
N ALA A 208 -7.43 -15.27 4.17
CA ALA A 208 -8.67 -15.52 3.44
C ALA A 208 -9.90 -15.34 4.34
N ALA A 209 -9.86 -15.86 5.56
CA ALA A 209 -10.94 -15.71 6.54
C ALA A 209 -11.21 -14.23 6.85
N TYR A 210 -10.16 -13.45 7.11
CA TYR A 210 -10.24 -12.01 7.35
C TYR A 210 -10.99 -11.29 6.21
N TYR A 211 -10.55 -11.47 4.96
CA TYR A 211 -11.17 -10.77 3.83
C TYR A 211 -12.56 -11.29 3.47
N LEU A 212 -12.84 -12.58 3.63
CA LEU A 212 -14.17 -13.15 3.43
C LEU A 212 -15.18 -12.56 4.43
N ARG A 213 -14.79 -12.43 5.71
CA ARG A 213 -15.62 -11.75 6.72
C ARG A 213 -15.83 -10.28 6.39
N LEU A 214 -14.81 -9.57 5.92
CA LEU A 214 -14.96 -8.17 5.46
C LEU A 214 -15.82 -8.03 4.18
N LYS A 215 -16.12 -9.13 3.49
CA LYS A 215 -17.10 -9.20 2.39
C LYS A 215 -18.48 -9.71 2.83
N GLY A 216 -18.66 -10.04 4.11
CA GLY A 216 -19.91 -10.52 4.69
C GLY A 216 -20.15 -12.03 4.51
N HIS A 217 -19.19 -12.79 3.99
CA HIS A 217 -19.33 -14.24 3.85
C HIS A 217 -18.98 -14.95 5.16
N ALA A 218 -19.74 -15.97 5.55
CA ALA A 218 -19.40 -16.78 6.71
C ALA A 218 -18.15 -17.62 6.41
N ALA A 219 -17.18 -17.62 7.32
CA ALA A 219 -15.92 -18.32 7.16
C ALA A 219 -15.71 -19.33 8.31
N THR A 220 -15.37 -20.58 7.95
CA THR A 220 -15.00 -21.61 8.91
C THR A 220 -13.63 -22.17 8.57
N ILE A 221 -12.68 -22.09 9.51
CA ILE A 221 -11.35 -22.65 9.40
C ILE A 221 -11.33 -24.07 9.97
N TYR A 222 -10.80 -25.02 9.21
CA TYR A 222 -10.45 -26.36 9.66
C TYR A 222 -8.92 -26.49 9.68
N ASP A 223 -8.34 -26.87 10.82
CA ASP A 223 -6.89 -27.02 10.96
C ASP A 223 -6.53 -28.36 11.60
N ALA A 224 -5.47 -29.00 11.10
CA ALA A 224 -4.97 -30.26 11.63
C ALA A 224 -4.27 -30.09 12.98
N MET A 225 -3.70 -28.91 13.25
CA MET A 225 -2.96 -28.61 14.46
C MET A 225 -3.88 -28.10 15.59
N PRO A 226 -3.49 -28.22 16.87
CA PRO A 226 -4.30 -27.78 18.00
C PRO A 226 -4.53 -26.27 18.07
N LYS A 227 -3.61 -25.46 17.54
CA LYS A 227 -3.69 -23.99 17.52
C LYS A 227 -3.42 -23.46 16.12
N LEU A 228 -4.11 -22.39 15.75
CA LEU A 228 -3.94 -21.71 14.45
C LEU A 228 -2.60 -20.97 14.35
N GLY A 229 -2.21 -20.60 13.14
CA GLY A 229 -1.00 -19.83 12.83
C GLY A 229 -0.04 -20.58 11.89
N GLY A 230 -0.23 -21.90 11.72
CA GLY A 230 0.61 -22.73 10.85
C GLY A 230 2.11 -22.53 11.12
N MET A 231 2.92 -22.36 10.07
CA MET A 231 4.37 -22.18 10.20
C MET A 231 4.78 -20.93 11.00
N LEU A 232 3.91 -19.91 11.14
CA LEU A 232 4.21 -18.77 12.04
C LEU A 232 4.33 -19.24 13.49
N ARG A 233 3.43 -20.15 13.91
CA ARG A 233 3.45 -20.69 15.26
C ARG A 233 4.51 -21.77 15.41
N TYR A 234 4.49 -22.75 14.51
CA TYR A 234 5.21 -23.99 14.72
C TYR A 234 6.59 -24.04 14.06
N GLY A 235 6.87 -23.14 13.11
CA GLY A 235 8.16 -23.08 12.40
C GLY A 235 9.06 -21.94 12.87
N ILE A 236 8.49 -20.78 13.22
CA ILE A 236 9.28 -19.60 13.63
C ILE A 236 9.52 -19.63 15.14
N PRO A 237 10.76 -19.53 15.65
CA PRO A 237 11.05 -19.53 17.09
C PRO A 237 10.47 -18.34 17.85
N GLU A 238 10.30 -18.50 19.17
CA GLU A 238 9.75 -17.48 20.07
C GLU A 238 10.59 -16.18 20.09
N TYR A 239 11.92 -16.27 20.01
CA TYR A 239 12.81 -15.10 20.01
C TYR A 239 12.66 -14.20 18.76
N ARG A 240 12.04 -14.72 17.68
CA ARG A 240 11.74 -13.95 16.46
C ARG A 240 10.29 -13.54 16.38
N LEU A 241 9.38 -14.42 16.80
CA LEU A 241 7.95 -14.20 16.72
C LEU A 241 7.28 -14.69 18.00
N PRO A 242 7.09 -13.80 18.99
CA PRO A 242 6.43 -14.12 20.25
C PRO A 242 5.01 -14.66 20.03
N LYS A 243 4.66 -15.79 20.64
CA LYS A 243 3.35 -16.44 20.40
C LYS A 243 2.20 -15.63 20.97
N ALA A 244 2.42 -14.91 22.07
CA ALA A 244 1.38 -14.04 22.65
C ALA A 244 0.94 -12.94 21.66
N MET A 245 1.87 -12.35 20.93
CA MET A 245 1.56 -11.35 19.92
C MET A 245 0.85 -11.98 18.71
N LEU A 246 1.32 -13.15 18.24
CA LEU A 246 0.64 -13.89 17.17
C LEU A 246 -0.80 -14.27 17.57
N ASP A 247 -1.01 -14.67 18.82
CA ASP A 247 -2.34 -14.99 19.37
C ASP A 247 -3.25 -13.76 19.32
N GLN A 248 -2.73 -12.56 19.61
CA GLN A 248 -3.49 -11.33 19.50
C GLN A 248 -3.94 -11.05 18.05
N GLU A 249 -3.02 -11.11 17.06
CA GLU A 249 -3.39 -10.90 15.66
C GLU A 249 -4.39 -11.94 15.15
N ILE A 250 -4.24 -13.20 15.56
CA ILE A 250 -5.20 -14.26 15.22
C ILE A 250 -6.56 -13.96 15.86
N GLN A 251 -6.58 -13.58 17.13
CA GLN A 251 -7.83 -13.28 17.83
C GLN A 251 -8.58 -12.13 17.17
N GLU A 252 -7.88 -11.09 16.72
CA GLU A 252 -8.50 -9.98 15.97
C GLU A 252 -9.15 -10.44 14.64
N ILE A 253 -8.65 -11.50 14.02
CA ILE A 253 -9.29 -12.13 12.85
C ILE A 253 -10.52 -12.93 13.30
N LEU A 254 -10.42 -13.68 14.39
CA LEU A 254 -11.53 -14.50 14.91
C LEU A 254 -12.70 -13.65 15.39
N ASP A 255 -12.42 -12.48 15.97
CA ASP A 255 -13.40 -11.51 16.45
C ASP A 255 -14.31 -10.96 15.32
N LEU A 256 -13.96 -11.19 14.04
CA LEU A 256 -14.84 -10.94 12.90
C LEU A 256 -15.97 -11.98 12.75
N GLY A 257 -16.06 -12.97 13.65
CA GLY A 257 -17.04 -14.05 13.60
C GLY A 257 -16.56 -15.24 12.76
N VAL A 258 -15.27 -15.54 12.76
CA VAL A 258 -14.71 -16.72 12.08
C VAL A 258 -14.89 -17.95 12.95
N ASN A 259 -15.49 -19.01 12.42
CA ASN A 259 -15.60 -20.29 13.11
C ASN A 259 -14.33 -21.11 12.95
N VAL A 260 -13.97 -21.90 13.96
CA VAL A 260 -12.71 -22.66 13.97
C VAL A 260 -12.93 -24.08 14.46
N ASN A 261 -12.40 -25.05 13.70
CA ASN A 261 -12.34 -26.46 14.03
C ASN A 261 -10.89 -26.95 13.96
N THR A 262 -10.18 -26.96 15.09
CA THR A 262 -8.82 -27.49 15.18
C THR A 262 -8.81 -29.00 15.39
N ASN A 263 -7.65 -29.63 15.24
CA ASN A 263 -7.48 -31.10 15.30
C ASN A 263 -8.35 -31.85 14.27
N LYS A 264 -8.55 -31.25 13.09
CA LYS A 264 -9.29 -31.84 11.97
C LYS A 264 -8.38 -31.85 10.74
N LYS A 265 -7.94 -33.04 10.34
CA LYS A 265 -7.06 -33.27 9.19
C LYS A 265 -7.88 -33.60 7.95
N PHE A 266 -7.75 -32.76 6.93
CA PHE A 266 -8.33 -32.99 5.61
C PHE A 266 -7.80 -34.28 4.98
N GLY A 267 -8.67 -35.03 4.30
CA GLY A 267 -8.37 -36.34 3.73
C GLY A 267 -8.35 -37.49 4.76
N LYS A 268 -8.56 -37.19 6.05
CA LYS A 268 -8.69 -38.20 7.11
C LYS A 268 -10.00 -38.04 7.87
N ASP A 269 -10.25 -36.83 8.41
CA ASP A 269 -11.40 -36.56 9.26
C ASP A 269 -12.60 -36.01 8.48
N PHE A 270 -12.35 -35.41 7.31
CA PHE A 270 -13.36 -34.87 6.39
C PHE A 270 -12.81 -34.78 4.96
N THR A 271 -13.71 -34.71 3.99
CA THR A 271 -13.46 -34.66 2.53
C THR A 271 -14.14 -33.45 1.90
N LEU A 272 -13.84 -33.14 0.63
CA LEU A 272 -14.56 -32.11 -0.12
C LEU A 272 -16.07 -32.40 -0.15
N ALA A 273 -16.45 -33.68 -0.24
CA ALA A 273 -17.84 -34.09 -0.43
C ALA A 273 -18.65 -33.82 0.83
N SER A 274 -18.03 -34.11 1.98
CA SER A 274 -18.64 -33.84 3.27
C SER A 274 -18.90 -32.34 3.47
N LEU A 275 -17.93 -31.48 3.13
CA LEU A 275 -18.10 -30.02 3.22
C LEU A 275 -19.17 -29.51 2.25
N ARG A 276 -19.23 -30.02 1.02
CA ARG A 276 -20.33 -29.68 0.10
C ARG A 276 -21.69 -30.11 0.65
N SER A 277 -21.76 -31.29 1.27
CA SER A 277 -22.99 -31.82 1.88
C SER A 277 -23.42 -31.00 3.11
N GLU A 278 -22.47 -30.40 3.84
CA GLU A 278 -22.72 -29.47 4.95
C GLU A 278 -23.21 -28.07 4.47
N GLY A 279 -23.24 -27.84 3.16
CA GLY A 279 -23.77 -26.62 2.55
C GLY A 279 -22.75 -25.50 2.39
N TYR A 280 -21.46 -25.80 2.32
CA TYR A 280 -20.43 -24.80 1.97
C TYR A 280 -20.49 -24.45 0.47
N ASP A 281 -20.62 -23.16 0.15
CA ASP A 281 -20.72 -22.66 -1.23
C ASP A 281 -19.36 -22.65 -1.95
N ALA A 282 -18.27 -22.43 -1.22
CA ALA A 282 -16.89 -22.46 -1.72
C ALA A 282 -15.92 -23.07 -0.68
N ILE A 283 -14.78 -23.58 -1.16
CA ILE A 283 -13.74 -24.20 -0.35
C ILE A 283 -12.38 -23.61 -0.73
N PHE A 284 -11.61 -23.15 0.25
CA PHE A 284 -10.24 -22.70 0.07
C PHE A 284 -9.25 -23.64 0.76
N LEU A 285 -8.30 -24.16 -0.01
CA LEU A 285 -7.32 -25.13 0.46
C LEU A 285 -5.93 -24.49 0.59
N ALA A 286 -5.48 -24.35 1.84
CA ALA A 286 -4.29 -23.62 2.25
C ALA A 286 -3.46 -24.41 3.29
N ILE A 287 -3.29 -25.72 3.08
CA ILE A 287 -2.65 -26.63 4.05
C ILE A 287 -1.14 -26.41 4.25
N GLY A 288 -0.49 -25.66 3.36
CA GLY A 288 0.94 -25.34 3.47
C GLY A 288 1.88 -26.52 3.18
N ALA A 289 3.17 -26.34 3.46
CA ALA A 289 4.23 -27.34 3.23
C ALA A 289 4.84 -27.80 4.56
N TRP A 290 4.36 -28.91 5.11
CA TRP A 290 4.77 -29.43 6.43
C TRP A 290 5.84 -30.52 6.36
N SER A 291 6.10 -31.07 5.18
CA SER A 291 7.01 -32.21 4.98
C SER A 291 8.40 -31.73 4.60
N SER A 292 9.44 -32.44 5.05
CA SER A 292 10.85 -32.13 4.74
C SER A 292 11.42 -33.08 3.70
N TYR A 293 12.26 -32.56 2.80
CA TYR A 293 13.03 -33.41 1.89
C TYR A 293 14.14 -34.16 2.63
N LYS A 294 14.39 -35.39 2.21
CA LYS A 294 15.52 -36.23 2.64
C LYS A 294 16.77 -35.96 1.79
N LEU A 295 17.95 -36.02 2.39
CA LEU A 295 19.27 -35.88 1.76
C LEU A 295 19.52 -36.99 0.73
N GLY A 296 18.98 -38.19 0.97
CA GLY A 296 19.18 -39.34 0.09
C GLY A 296 20.59 -39.93 0.19
N ILE A 297 21.21 -39.84 1.37
CA ILE A 297 22.54 -40.38 1.66
C ILE A 297 22.46 -41.53 2.67
N SER A 298 23.51 -42.37 2.69
CA SER A 298 23.56 -43.49 3.64
C SER A 298 23.63 -43.02 5.09
N GLY A 299 22.84 -43.66 5.95
CA GLY A 299 22.77 -43.40 7.39
C GLY A 299 21.84 -42.27 7.82
N GLU A 300 20.99 -41.74 6.94
CA GLU A 300 20.05 -40.65 7.27
C GLU A 300 18.96 -41.04 8.28
N GLU A 301 18.65 -42.33 8.43
CA GLU A 301 17.66 -42.84 9.40
C GLU A 301 18.27 -43.15 10.79
N ILE A 302 19.55 -42.82 11.00
CA ILE A 302 20.25 -43.09 12.27
C ILE A 302 19.74 -42.16 13.37
N SER A 303 19.61 -42.71 14.59
CA SER A 303 19.20 -41.93 15.75
C SER A 303 20.18 -40.77 16.02
N GLY A 304 19.63 -39.56 16.14
CA GLY A 304 20.40 -38.31 16.23
C GLY A 304 20.40 -37.46 14.94
N VAL A 305 19.84 -37.97 13.83
CA VAL A 305 19.50 -37.17 12.64
C VAL A 305 18.03 -36.77 12.72
N MET A 306 17.72 -35.48 12.61
CA MET A 306 16.35 -34.97 12.70
C MET A 306 16.03 -33.94 11.62
N PRO A 307 14.84 -33.95 11.00
CA PRO A 307 14.39 -32.87 10.14
C PRO A 307 14.18 -31.56 10.91
N ALA A 308 14.60 -30.43 10.34
CA ALA A 308 14.50 -29.13 10.99
C ALA A 308 13.05 -28.71 11.30
N ILE A 309 12.10 -29.08 10.44
CA ILE A 309 10.68 -28.79 10.69
C ILE A 309 10.14 -29.57 11.87
N GLU A 310 10.50 -30.85 11.99
CA GLU A 310 10.13 -31.64 13.17
C GLU A 310 10.72 -31.03 14.44
N PHE A 311 12.02 -30.69 14.40
CA PHE A 311 12.71 -30.05 15.51
C PHE A 311 12.00 -28.77 16.00
N LEU A 312 11.68 -27.88 15.06
CA LEU A 312 11.04 -26.59 15.36
C LEU A 312 9.59 -26.76 15.85
N ILE A 313 8.81 -27.66 15.23
CA ILE A 313 7.43 -27.96 15.64
C ILE A 313 7.41 -28.46 17.08
N ARG A 314 8.30 -29.40 17.41
CA ARG A 314 8.42 -29.99 18.74
C ARG A 314 8.79 -28.93 19.79
N ASN A 315 9.79 -28.11 19.48
CA ASN A 315 10.19 -26.98 20.33
C ASN A 315 9.02 -26.00 20.58
N ALA A 316 8.30 -25.61 19.52
CA ALA A 316 7.16 -24.70 19.62
C ALA A 316 5.93 -25.31 20.32
N SER A 317 5.83 -26.64 20.38
CA SER A 317 4.69 -27.36 20.96
C SER A 317 4.87 -27.70 22.44
N GLY A 318 5.98 -27.29 23.06
CA GLY A 318 6.28 -27.57 24.47
C GLY A 318 6.84 -28.99 24.72
N ASP A 319 7.26 -29.69 23.67
CA ASP A 319 8.02 -30.95 23.74
C ASP A 319 9.39 -30.77 23.05
N PRO A 320 10.28 -29.90 23.59
CA PRO A 320 11.55 -29.62 22.93
C PRO A 320 12.41 -30.89 22.79
N PRO A 321 12.93 -31.19 21.59
CA PRO A 321 13.81 -32.33 21.40
C PRO A 321 15.15 -32.11 22.13
N PRO A 322 15.86 -33.19 22.53
CA PRO A 322 17.20 -33.06 23.10
C PRO A 322 18.17 -32.47 22.07
N VAL A 323 19.10 -31.63 22.57
CA VAL A 323 20.13 -30.96 21.77
C VAL A 323 21.52 -31.45 22.19
N GLY A 324 22.32 -31.88 21.21
CA GLY A 324 23.71 -32.30 21.42
C GLY A 324 24.63 -31.14 21.82
N LYS A 325 25.85 -31.45 22.32
CA LYS A 325 26.83 -30.40 22.64
C LYS A 325 27.39 -29.77 21.37
N LYS A 326 27.63 -30.59 20.34
CA LYS A 326 28.04 -30.16 19.01
C LYS A 326 27.00 -30.59 17.97
N VAL A 327 26.35 -29.60 17.33
CA VAL A 327 25.27 -29.84 16.36
C VAL A 327 25.72 -29.43 14.97
N VAL A 328 25.43 -30.27 13.97
CA VAL A 328 25.57 -29.91 12.56
C VAL A 328 24.20 -29.64 11.93
N VAL A 329 24.01 -28.49 11.31
CA VAL A 329 22.79 -28.15 10.56
C VAL A 329 23.09 -28.19 9.07
N ILE A 330 22.37 -29.02 8.32
CA ILE A 330 22.59 -29.25 6.90
C ILE A 330 21.53 -28.49 6.11
N GLY A 331 21.91 -27.32 5.57
CA GLY A 331 21.04 -26.45 4.80
C GLY A 331 20.87 -25.06 5.41
N ASN A 332 20.97 -24.03 4.56
CA ASN A 332 21.16 -22.63 4.98
C ASN A 332 20.02 -21.70 4.52
N GLY A 333 18.77 -22.18 4.58
CA GLY A 333 17.58 -21.33 4.47
C GLY A 333 17.15 -20.76 5.83
N ASN A 334 16.09 -19.95 5.87
CA ASN A 334 15.58 -19.38 7.13
C ASN A 334 15.25 -20.45 8.19
N THR A 335 14.64 -21.59 7.78
CA THR A 335 14.39 -22.72 8.68
C THR A 335 15.66 -23.28 9.30
N GLY A 336 16.75 -23.36 8.53
CA GLY A 336 18.04 -23.83 9.03
C GLY A 336 18.66 -22.85 10.01
N MET A 337 18.54 -21.53 9.75
CA MET A 337 18.98 -20.47 10.67
C MET A 337 18.22 -20.56 12.00
N ASP A 338 16.90 -20.67 11.93
CA ASP A 338 16.03 -20.77 13.09
C ASP A 338 16.35 -22.02 13.94
N ALA A 339 16.59 -23.16 13.31
CA ALA A 339 17.02 -24.38 13.99
C ALA A 339 18.42 -24.23 14.62
N ALA A 340 19.39 -23.69 13.87
CA ALA A 340 20.76 -23.51 14.34
C ALA A 340 20.84 -22.56 15.55
N ARG A 341 20.18 -21.40 15.46
CA ARG A 341 20.11 -20.41 16.55
C ARG A 341 19.38 -20.98 17.76
N SER A 342 18.27 -21.72 17.55
CA SER A 342 17.55 -22.39 18.63
C SER A 342 18.41 -23.42 19.37
N CYS A 343 19.28 -24.17 18.68
CA CYS A 343 20.21 -25.11 19.32
C CYS A 343 21.12 -24.43 20.35
N LEU A 344 21.63 -23.23 20.05
CA LEU A 344 22.45 -22.46 20.99
C LEU A 344 21.66 -22.10 22.27
N ARG A 345 20.40 -21.65 22.12
CA ARG A 345 19.53 -21.33 23.28
C ARG A 345 19.21 -22.55 24.12
N MET A 346 19.22 -23.73 23.51
CA MET A 346 18.95 -25.01 24.15
C MET A 346 20.21 -25.65 24.75
N GLY A 347 21.36 -24.96 24.73
CA GLY A 347 22.58 -25.38 25.42
C GLY A 347 23.64 -26.05 24.55
N ALA A 348 23.49 -26.04 23.21
CA ALA A 348 24.58 -26.44 22.32
C ALA A 348 25.82 -25.55 22.56
N GLN A 349 26.99 -26.17 22.68
CA GLN A 349 28.27 -25.49 22.86
C GLN A 349 28.87 -25.05 21.52
N GLU A 350 28.58 -25.80 20.46
CA GLU A 350 29.03 -25.51 19.11
C GLU A 350 27.95 -25.90 18.09
N VAL A 351 27.65 -24.99 17.16
CA VAL A 351 26.72 -25.23 16.06
C VAL A 351 27.42 -24.90 14.75
N ILE A 352 27.39 -25.84 13.80
CA ILE A 352 28.05 -25.72 12.50
C ILE A 352 27.01 -25.92 11.41
N MET A 353 26.88 -24.97 10.48
CA MET A 353 26.03 -25.10 9.31
C MET A 353 26.84 -25.56 8.09
N LEU A 354 26.38 -26.59 7.39
CA LEU A 354 26.95 -27.04 6.12
C LEU A 354 26.14 -26.51 4.94
N TYR A 355 26.81 -25.83 4.01
CA TYR A 355 26.19 -25.34 2.78
C TYR A 355 26.98 -25.70 1.54
N ARG A 356 26.29 -26.27 0.55
CA ARG A 356 26.91 -26.67 -0.72
C ARG A 356 27.36 -25.53 -1.63
N ARG A 357 26.99 -24.26 -1.36
CA ARG A 357 27.41 -23.08 -2.17
C ARG A 357 28.09 -22.02 -1.29
N THR A 358 28.37 -20.83 -1.82
CA THR A 358 28.92 -19.72 -1.05
C THR A 358 27.83 -18.93 -0.33
N LYS A 359 28.25 -18.00 0.53
CA LYS A 359 27.34 -17.13 1.28
C LYS A 359 26.43 -16.29 0.38
N ALA A 360 26.90 -15.87 -0.80
CA ALA A 360 26.14 -15.06 -1.75
C ALA A 360 24.89 -15.78 -2.30
N GLU A 361 24.91 -17.12 -2.37
CA GLU A 361 23.77 -17.91 -2.82
C GLU A 361 22.90 -18.46 -1.69
N MET A 362 23.15 -18.09 -0.43
CA MET A 362 22.34 -18.58 0.69
C MET A 362 20.89 -18.06 0.56
N PRO A 363 19.87 -18.94 0.69
CA PRO A 363 18.47 -18.50 0.62
C PRO A 363 17.98 -17.74 1.86
N ALA A 364 18.70 -17.82 2.99
CA ALA A 364 18.34 -17.11 4.22
C ALA A 364 18.46 -15.60 4.06
N ASN A 365 17.67 -14.84 4.83
CA ASN A 365 17.78 -13.38 4.88
C ASN A 365 19.21 -12.98 5.31
N PRO A 366 19.91 -12.07 4.60
CA PRO A 366 21.25 -11.62 4.98
C PRO A 366 21.39 -11.21 6.46
N GLN A 367 20.38 -10.55 7.05
CA GLN A 367 20.41 -10.19 8.46
C GLN A 367 20.44 -11.41 9.38
N GLU A 368 19.64 -12.44 9.08
CA GLU A 368 19.63 -13.69 9.86
C GLU A 368 20.98 -14.42 9.80
N ILE A 369 21.67 -14.33 8.65
CA ILE A 369 23.01 -14.90 8.51
C ILE A 369 24.01 -14.14 9.38
N HIS A 370 23.93 -12.81 9.38
CA HIS A 370 24.79 -11.96 10.18
C HIS A 370 24.59 -12.21 11.68
N ASP A 371 23.34 -12.22 12.15
CA ASP A 371 23.00 -12.46 13.55
C ASP A 371 23.44 -13.86 14.03
N ALA A 372 23.32 -14.87 13.16
CA ALA A 372 23.76 -16.23 13.45
C ALA A 372 25.28 -16.31 13.65
N GLU A 373 26.06 -15.64 12.79
CA GLU A 373 27.52 -15.55 12.93
C GLU A 373 27.93 -14.78 14.19
N GLU A 374 27.25 -13.68 14.51
CA GLU A 374 27.48 -12.89 15.74
C GLU A 374 27.21 -13.73 17.00
N GLU A 375 26.23 -14.65 16.94
CA GLU A 375 25.94 -15.62 18.01
C GLU A 375 26.93 -16.78 18.09
N GLY A 376 27.90 -16.85 17.18
CA GLY A 376 28.97 -17.85 17.17
C GLY A 376 28.70 -19.09 16.31
N ILE A 377 27.66 -19.09 15.47
CA ILE A 377 27.39 -20.18 14.54
C ILE A 377 28.44 -20.18 13.43
N LYS A 378 29.09 -21.33 13.23
CA LYS A 378 30.09 -21.50 12.16
C LYS A 378 29.41 -21.93 10.88
N ILE A 379 29.69 -21.25 9.76
CA ILE A 379 29.12 -21.60 8.46
C ILE A 379 30.21 -22.17 7.56
N HIS A 380 30.18 -23.48 7.32
CA HIS A 380 31.04 -24.15 6.37
C HIS A 380 30.38 -24.12 4.99
N ILE A 381 30.84 -23.21 4.16
CA ILE A 381 30.43 -23.09 2.76
C ILE A 381 31.14 -24.10 1.87
N LEU A 382 30.61 -24.29 0.66
CA LEU A 382 31.11 -25.24 -0.33
C LEU A 382 31.25 -26.67 0.23
N ALA A 383 30.37 -27.08 1.15
CA ALA A 383 30.35 -28.40 1.76
C ALA A 383 29.09 -29.18 1.36
N THR A 384 29.25 -30.33 0.70
CA THR A 384 28.15 -31.24 0.35
C THR A 384 28.26 -32.52 1.18
N PRO A 385 27.28 -32.84 2.03
CA PRO A 385 27.32 -34.09 2.80
C PRO A 385 27.18 -35.31 1.88
N THR A 386 27.95 -36.36 2.16
CA THR A 386 27.99 -37.60 1.37
C THR A 386 27.49 -38.81 2.15
N ARG A 387 27.77 -38.87 3.45
CA ARG A 387 27.41 -40.00 4.32
C ARG A 387 27.32 -39.57 5.78
N ILE A 388 26.37 -40.16 6.51
CA ILE A 388 26.25 -40.01 7.96
C ILE A 388 27.16 -41.03 8.66
N ILE A 389 27.91 -40.59 9.66
CA ILE A 389 28.84 -41.42 10.44
C ILE A 389 28.19 -41.76 11.78
N SER A 390 28.23 -43.05 12.15
CA SER A 390 27.72 -43.52 13.44
C SER A 390 28.76 -44.27 14.24
N LYS A 391 28.61 -44.19 15.57
CA LYS A 391 29.29 -45.03 16.56
C LYS A 391 28.19 -45.74 17.34
N GLU A 392 28.24 -47.08 17.39
CA GLU A 392 27.27 -47.90 18.13
C GLU A 392 25.79 -47.65 17.75
N GLY A 393 25.53 -47.32 16.47
CA GLY A 393 24.17 -47.07 15.97
C GLY A 393 23.61 -45.69 16.30
N VAL A 394 24.41 -44.79 16.87
CA VAL A 394 24.05 -43.38 17.15
C VAL A 394 24.88 -42.45 16.29
N PHE A 395 24.30 -41.32 15.87
CA PHE A 395 24.99 -40.28 15.12
C PHE A 395 26.27 -39.82 15.83
N SER A 396 27.36 -39.68 15.08
CA SER A 396 28.68 -39.24 15.60
C SER A 396 29.41 -38.27 14.68
N GLY A 397 28.83 -37.94 13.53
CA GLY A 397 29.39 -36.99 12.58
C GLY A 397 28.82 -37.14 11.18
N VAL A 398 29.28 -36.27 10.28
CA VAL A 398 28.92 -36.26 8.86
C VAL A 398 30.18 -36.16 8.01
N GLU A 399 30.28 -37.03 7.00
CA GLU A 399 31.27 -36.93 5.95
C GLU A 399 30.75 -35.98 4.87
N TYR A 400 31.60 -35.06 4.43
CA TYR A 400 31.27 -34.12 3.36
C TYR A 400 32.44 -33.94 2.39
N LEU A 401 32.10 -33.55 1.16
CA LEU A 401 33.02 -33.14 0.12
C LEU A 401 33.07 -31.61 0.02
N LYS A 402 34.26 -31.08 -0.28
CA LYS A 402 34.41 -29.69 -0.71
C LYS A 402 33.89 -29.54 -2.13
N ASN A 403 33.34 -28.37 -2.46
CA ASN A 403 32.84 -28.07 -3.80
C ASN A 403 33.59 -26.89 -4.42
N GLU A 404 33.66 -26.90 -5.75
CA GLU A 404 33.85 -25.69 -6.55
C GLU A 404 32.51 -25.26 -7.17
N LEU A 405 32.35 -23.96 -7.45
CA LEU A 405 31.17 -23.49 -8.19
C LEU A 405 31.47 -23.43 -9.67
N LYS A 406 30.65 -24.12 -10.47
CA LYS A 406 30.58 -23.91 -11.92
C LYS A 406 29.48 -22.92 -12.25
N ALA A 407 29.60 -22.31 -13.43
CA ALA A 407 28.64 -21.33 -13.94
C ALA A 407 27.19 -21.84 -13.82
N ALA A 408 26.27 -20.90 -13.62
CA ALA A 408 24.86 -21.20 -13.44
C ALA A 408 24.28 -21.97 -14.64
N ASP A 409 23.41 -22.94 -14.35
CA ASP A 409 22.57 -23.57 -15.36
C ASP A 409 21.28 -22.75 -15.61
N SER A 410 20.29 -23.32 -16.29
CA SER A 410 19.00 -22.68 -16.58
C SER A 410 18.20 -22.26 -15.33
N SER A 411 18.58 -22.70 -14.12
CA SER A 411 18.01 -22.23 -12.86
C SER A 411 18.53 -20.85 -12.41
N GLY A 412 19.59 -20.34 -13.06
CA GLY A 412 20.23 -19.07 -12.73
C GLY A 412 21.13 -19.11 -11.49
N ARG A 413 21.33 -20.29 -10.87
CA ARG A 413 22.21 -20.44 -9.69
C ARG A 413 23.45 -21.25 -10.04
N PRO A 414 24.65 -20.84 -9.57
CA PRO A 414 25.88 -21.62 -9.73
C PRO A 414 25.71 -23.06 -9.25
N ARG A 415 26.24 -24.02 -10.02
CA ARG A 415 26.16 -25.44 -9.69
C ARG A 415 27.36 -25.83 -8.84
N PRO A 416 27.16 -26.37 -7.63
CA PRO A 416 28.25 -26.94 -6.85
C PRO A 416 28.69 -28.26 -7.48
N VAL A 417 30.00 -28.40 -7.70
CA VAL A 417 30.63 -29.61 -8.20
C VAL A 417 31.60 -30.11 -7.13
N PRO A 418 31.43 -31.35 -6.63
CA PRO A 418 32.33 -31.91 -5.64
C PRO A 418 33.77 -32.02 -6.16
N ILE A 419 34.74 -31.76 -5.29
CA ILE A 419 36.16 -31.98 -5.53
C ILE A 419 36.48 -33.39 -5.03
N GLU A 420 36.76 -34.32 -5.94
CA GLU A 420 37.13 -35.69 -5.60
C GLU A 420 38.41 -35.72 -4.73
N GLY A 421 38.47 -36.61 -3.74
CA GLY A 421 39.60 -36.71 -2.81
C GLY A 421 39.59 -35.67 -1.68
N SER A 422 38.52 -34.87 -1.54
CA SER A 422 38.37 -33.85 -0.49
C SER A 422 37.53 -34.29 0.71
N GLU A 423 37.26 -35.60 0.82
CA GLU A 423 36.41 -36.20 1.84
C GLU A 423 36.91 -35.80 3.23
N THR A 424 36.04 -35.14 3.99
CA THR A 424 36.35 -34.66 5.34
C THR A 424 35.24 -35.11 6.28
N ILE A 425 35.62 -35.63 7.45
CA ILE A 425 34.66 -36.00 8.51
C ILE A 425 34.54 -34.84 9.49
N LEU A 426 33.31 -34.37 9.69
CA LEU A 426 32.96 -33.44 10.75
C LEU A 426 32.30 -34.21 11.89
N GLU A 427 33.02 -34.38 13.00
CA GLU A 427 32.45 -34.98 14.22
C GLU A 427 31.41 -34.05 14.85
N ALA A 428 30.26 -34.61 15.25
CA ALA A 428 29.17 -33.91 15.91
C ALA A 428 28.26 -34.93 16.64
N ASP A 429 27.49 -34.47 17.62
CA ASP A 429 26.60 -35.32 18.43
C ASP A 429 25.19 -35.43 17.84
N GLN A 430 24.81 -34.51 16.96
CA GLN A 430 23.48 -34.45 16.34
C GLN A 430 23.53 -33.78 14.97
N ALA A 431 22.66 -34.22 14.05
CA ALA A 431 22.43 -33.55 12.78
C ALA A 431 20.99 -33.06 12.65
N ILE A 432 20.82 -31.83 12.16
CA ILE A 432 19.53 -31.26 11.80
C ILE A 432 19.49 -30.99 10.29
N VAL A 433 18.53 -31.56 9.58
CA VAL A 433 18.43 -31.48 8.11
C VAL A 433 17.40 -30.45 7.67
N SER A 434 17.81 -29.47 6.86
CA SER A 434 16.98 -28.34 6.40
C SER A 434 17.17 -28.03 4.91
N ILE A 435 16.99 -29.02 4.04
CA ILE A 435 17.22 -28.87 2.58
C ILE A 435 15.97 -28.49 1.76
N GLY A 436 14.84 -28.22 2.41
CA GLY A 436 13.61 -27.73 1.78
C GLY A 436 12.37 -28.43 2.30
N GLN A 437 11.21 -27.90 1.90
CA GLN A 437 9.90 -28.36 2.34
C GLN A 437 8.96 -28.62 1.16
N PHE A 438 7.98 -29.49 1.36
CA PHE A 438 6.91 -29.77 0.40
C PHE A 438 5.58 -30.08 1.10
N SER A 439 4.50 -30.01 0.33
CA SER A 439 3.17 -30.43 0.77
C SER A 439 2.98 -31.91 0.47
N ASP A 440 2.61 -32.70 1.47
CA ASP A 440 2.06 -34.03 1.24
C ASP A 440 0.66 -33.87 0.65
N VAL A 441 0.43 -34.47 -0.52
CA VAL A 441 -0.77 -34.29 -1.35
C VAL A 441 -1.30 -35.62 -1.88
N ASP A 442 -0.74 -36.76 -1.44
CA ASP A 442 -1.11 -38.07 -1.96
C ASP A 442 -2.58 -38.42 -1.67
N PHE A 443 -3.15 -37.84 -0.62
CA PHE A 443 -4.56 -38.02 -0.25
C PHE A 443 -5.54 -37.48 -1.31
N PHE A 444 -5.15 -36.55 -2.20
CA PHE A 444 -6.06 -36.07 -3.26
C PHE A 444 -6.52 -37.18 -4.20
N LYS A 445 -5.72 -38.23 -4.37
CA LYS A 445 -6.06 -39.39 -5.20
C LYS A 445 -7.28 -40.17 -4.65
N GLN A 446 -7.62 -39.95 -3.38
CA GLN A 446 -8.72 -40.61 -2.69
C GLN A 446 -10.00 -39.75 -2.69
N GLU A 447 -9.92 -38.48 -3.10
CA GLU A 447 -11.07 -37.56 -3.15
C GLU A 447 -11.92 -37.83 -4.40
N THR A 448 -13.20 -38.14 -4.17
CA THR A 448 -14.13 -38.53 -5.24
C THR A 448 -14.37 -37.43 -6.27
N GLU A 449 -14.40 -36.17 -5.86
CA GLU A 449 -14.67 -35.03 -6.73
C GLU A 449 -13.49 -34.67 -7.62
N LEU A 450 -12.29 -35.14 -7.27
CA LEU A 450 -11.07 -34.92 -8.04
C LEU A 450 -10.74 -36.09 -8.98
N LYS A 451 -11.59 -37.13 -9.06
CA LYS A 451 -11.33 -38.33 -9.85
C LYS A 451 -11.03 -38.03 -11.32
N ASP A 452 -11.77 -37.09 -11.91
CA ASP A 452 -11.63 -36.68 -13.32
C ASP A 452 -10.93 -35.31 -13.47
N ALA A 453 -10.32 -34.80 -12.39
CA ALA A 453 -9.64 -33.52 -12.41
C ALA A 453 -8.27 -33.62 -13.10
N ALA A 454 -7.89 -32.55 -13.81
CA ALA A 454 -6.51 -32.40 -14.26
C ALA A 454 -5.60 -32.06 -13.09
N PHE A 455 -4.42 -32.69 -13.02
CA PHE A 455 -3.41 -32.47 -11.98
C PHE A 455 -2.10 -31.95 -12.58
N THR A 456 -1.46 -31.06 -11.83
CA THR A 456 -0.10 -30.61 -12.11
C THR A 456 0.92 -31.73 -11.85
N LYS A 457 2.16 -31.56 -12.31
CA LYS A 457 3.29 -32.47 -11.99
C LYS A 457 3.57 -32.62 -10.49
N LYS A 458 3.09 -31.70 -9.66
CA LYS A 458 3.25 -31.73 -8.19
C LYS A 458 2.15 -32.52 -7.50
N GLY A 459 1.18 -33.08 -8.22
CA GLY A 459 0.09 -33.85 -7.64
C GLY A 459 -1.02 -33.00 -7.02
N ILE A 460 -1.10 -31.71 -7.34
CA ILE A 460 -2.22 -30.83 -6.97
C ILE A 460 -3.13 -30.56 -8.17
N PRO A 461 -4.44 -30.32 -7.97
CA PRO A 461 -5.37 -29.96 -9.05
C PRO A 461 -4.89 -28.73 -9.84
N GLU A 462 -5.05 -28.76 -11.17
CA GLU A 462 -4.78 -27.60 -12.03
C GLU A 462 -5.56 -26.38 -11.53
N THR A 463 -4.85 -25.26 -11.39
CA THR A 463 -5.35 -24.05 -10.73
C THR A 463 -4.81 -22.82 -11.45
N ASP A 464 -5.69 -21.88 -11.80
CA ASP A 464 -5.27 -20.61 -12.37
C ASP A 464 -4.62 -19.72 -11.30
N ILE A 465 -3.37 -19.36 -11.54
CA ILE A 465 -2.53 -18.62 -10.59
C ILE A 465 -2.94 -17.15 -10.39
N ASN A 466 -3.79 -16.62 -11.27
CA ASN A 466 -4.29 -15.24 -11.17
C ASN A 466 -5.61 -15.17 -10.41
N THR A 467 -6.42 -16.23 -10.47
CA THR A 467 -7.74 -16.29 -9.85
C THR A 467 -7.78 -17.22 -8.63
N PHE A 468 -6.75 -18.06 -8.45
CA PHE A 468 -6.66 -19.12 -7.44
C PHE A 468 -7.75 -20.19 -7.54
N GLN A 469 -8.58 -20.15 -8.58
CA GLN A 469 -9.64 -21.10 -8.83
C GLN A 469 -9.07 -22.35 -9.49
N SER A 470 -9.43 -23.51 -8.97
CA SER A 470 -9.05 -24.79 -9.54
C SER A 470 -9.91 -25.14 -10.77
N CYS A 471 -9.61 -26.25 -11.42
CA CYS A 471 -10.48 -26.86 -12.42
C CYS A 471 -11.88 -27.24 -11.89
N ILE A 472 -12.07 -27.27 -10.56
CA ILE A 472 -13.38 -27.37 -9.91
C ILE A 472 -13.84 -25.97 -9.48
N PRO A 473 -15.00 -25.47 -9.97
CA PRO A 473 -15.41 -24.07 -9.77
C PRO A 473 -15.50 -23.60 -8.31
N TYR A 474 -15.94 -24.46 -7.39
CA TYR A 474 -16.08 -24.09 -5.97
C TYR A 474 -14.80 -24.26 -5.14
N LEU A 475 -13.72 -24.80 -5.73
CA LEU A 475 -12.47 -25.12 -5.03
C LEU A 475 -11.37 -24.17 -5.45
N PHE A 476 -10.73 -23.55 -4.45
CA PHE A 476 -9.64 -22.59 -4.60
C PHE A 476 -8.42 -23.08 -3.82
N LEU A 477 -7.21 -22.90 -4.36
CA LEU A 477 -5.95 -23.31 -3.72
C LEU A 477 -5.03 -22.11 -3.57
N GLY A 478 -4.27 -22.03 -2.48
CA GLY A 478 -3.34 -20.91 -2.27
C GLY A 478 -2.24 -21.16 -1.25
N GLY A 479 -1.35 -20.17 -1.11
CA GLY A 479 -0.19 -20.25 -0.23
C GLY A 479 0.83 -21.29 -0.69
N ASP A 480 1.55 -21.87 0.27
CA ASP A 480 2.67 -22.78 -0.03
C ASP A 480 2.24 -24.06 -0.75
N LEU A 481 0.97 -24.48 -0.62
CA LEU A 481 0.42 -25.61 -1.38
C LEU A 481 0.54 -25.38 -2.89
N LEU A 482 0.15 -24.18 -3.35
CA LEU A 482 0.11 -23.84 -4.77
C LEU A 482 1.50 -23.40 -5.27
N ARG A 483 2.17 -22.50 -4.54
CA ARG A 483 3.42 -21.85 -5.00
C ARG A 483 4.70 -22.54 -4.53
N GLY A 484 4.60 -23.52 -3.63
CA GLY A 484 5.72 -24.00 -2.81
C GLY A 484 6.07 -23.02 -1.69
N PRO A 485 7.04 -23.34 -0.82
CA PRO A 485 7.41 -22.49 0.30
C PRO A 485 7.75 -21.05 -0.11
N ARG A 486 7.02 -20.08 0.45
CA ARG A 486 7.14 -18.64 0.19
C ARG A 486 7.17 -17.83 1.49
N THR A 487 7.27 -16.51 1.35
CA THR A 487 7.30 -15.60 2.50
C THR A 487 5.89 -15.40 3.08
N VAL A 488 5.81 -14.99 4.36
CA VAL A 488 4.53 -14.73 5.05
C VAL A 488 3.67 -13.72 4.29
N ILE A 489 4.27 -12.65 3.77
CA ILE A 489 3.56 -11.63 2.99
C ILE A 489 2.99 -12.19 1.68
N GLN A 490 3.69 -13.12 1.03
CA GLN A 490 3.18 -13.79 -0.17
C GLN A 490 1.99 -14.70 0.15
N ALA A 491 2.10 -15.51 1.21
CA ALA A 491 1.00 -16.36 1.63
C ALA A 491 -0.23 -15.54 2.06
N SER A 492 -0.03 -14.42 2.78
CA SER A 492 -1.10 -13.49 3.12
C SER A 492 -1.72 -12.83 1.88
N ALA A 493 -0.93 -12.51 0.86
CA ALA A 493 -1.42 -11.96 -0.39
C ALA A 493 -2.25 -13.00 -1.16
N ASP A 494 -1.77 -14.24 -1.27
CA ASP A 494 -2.51 -15.34 -1.91
C ASP A 494 -3.87 -15.56 -1.22
N GLY A 495 -3.92 -15.53 0.12
CA GLY A 495 -5.17 -15.62 0.88
C GLY A 495 -6.14 -14.47 0.59
N ARG A 496 -5.63 -13.23 0.45
CA ARG A 496 -6.43 -12.06 0.07
C ARG A 496 -7.02 -12.21 -1.33
N GLU A 497 -6.17 -12.50 -2.31
CA GLU A 497 -6.61 -12.60 -3.71
C GLU A 497 -7.59 -13.78 -3.90
N ALA A 498 -7.34 -14.92 -3.25
CA ALA A 498 -8.28 -16.04 -3.24
C ALA A 498 -9.64 -15.67 -2.62
N ALA A 499 -9.65 -14.90 -1.53
CA ALA A 499 -10.90 -14.40 -0.93
C ALA A 499 -11.67 -13.46 -1.86
N LEU A 500 -10.98 -12.57 -2.58
CA LEU A 500 -11.60 -11.70 -3.58
C LEU A 500 -12.15 -12.50 -4.77
N SER A 501 -11.44 -13.52 -5.23
CA SER A 501 -11.93 -14.40 -6.30
C SER A 501 -13.11 -15.26 -5.85
N MET A 502 -13.09 -15.80 -4.63
CA MET A 502 -14.26 -16.49 -4.04
C MET A 502 -15.45 -15.54 -3.90
N HIS A 503 -15.23 -14.29 -3.51
CA HIS A 503 -16.30 -13.29 -3.45
C HIS A 503 -16.97 -13.12 -4.83
N LYS A 504 -16.19 -12.89 -5.90
CA LYS A 504 -16.72 -12.80 -7.28
C LYS A 504 -17.45 -14.07 -7.71
N TYR A 505 -16.90 -15.24 -7.39
CA TYR A 505 -17.57 -16.51 -7.66
C TYR A 505 -18.95 -16.60 -6.97
N LEU A 506 -19.04 -16.17 -5.72
CA LEU A 506 -20.25 -16.26 -4.89
C LEU A 506 -21.30 -15.19 -5.22
N THR A 507 -20.90 -14.04 -5.76
CA THR A 507 -21.80 -12.95 -6.16
C THR A 507 -22.17 -12.99 -7.64
N ASP A 508 -21.18 -13.19 -8.52
CA ASP A 508 -21.31 -12.97 -9.96
C ASP A 508 -21.33 -14.31 -10.73
N GLY A 509 -20.95 -15.42 -10.08
CA GLY A 509 -20.86 -16.75 -10.68
C GLY A 509 -19.65 -16.95 -11.60
N VAL A 510 -18.91 -15.88 -11.93
CA VAL A 510 -17.75 -15.89 -12.81
C VAL A 510 -16.56 -15.26 -12.10
N VAL A 511 -15.41 -15.91 -12.16
CA VAL A 511 -14.15 -15.35 -11.65
C VAL A 511 -13.36 -14.78 -12.81
N SER A 512 -13.12 -13.47 -12.76
CA SER A 512 -12.20 -12.79 -13.66
C SER A 512 -11.12 -12.08 -12.84
N SER A 513 -9.89 -12.14 -13.35
CA SER A 513 -8.81 -11.29 -12.85
C SER A 513 -9.11 -9.84 -13.20
N ASP A 514 -8.95 -8.93 -12.26
CA ASP A 514 -9.15 -7.51 -12.53
C ASP A 514 -8.16 -7.00 -13.57
N ALA A 515 -8.60 -6.03 -14.38
CA ALA A 515 -7.73 -5.33 -15.30
C ALA A 515 -6.56 -4.72 -14.52
N ARG A 516 -5.32 -5.06 -14.91
CA ARG A 516 -4.13 -4.48 -14.27
C ARG A 516 -4.13 -2.98 -14.49
N THR A 517 -4.16 -2.22 -13.39
CA THR A 517 -4.06 -0.76 -13.48
C THR A 517 -2.75 -0.38 -14.14
N PHE A 518 -2.83 0.49 -15.13
CA PHE A 518 -1.65 1.04 -15.79
C PHE A 518 -0.78 1.79 -14.76
N ASN A 519 0.53 1.58 -14.82
CA ASN A 519 1.49 2.32 -14.01
C ASN A 519 2.70 2.66 -14.86
N ILE A 520 3.08 3.93 -14.91
CA ILE A 520 4.44 4.28 -15.30
C ILE A 520 5.37 4.05 -14.10
N THR A 521 6.58 3.55 -14.34
CA THR A 521 7.59 3.34 -13.28
C THR A 521 8.94 3.75 -13.80
N LYS A 522 9.79 4.45 -13.06
CA LYS A 522 11.16 4.78 -13.48
C LYS A 522 12.06 3.55 -13.74
N GLY A 523 11.59 2.33 -13.47
CA GLY A 523 12.33 1.07 -13.66
C GLY A 523 13.01 0.57 -12.39
N LYS A 524 13.85 -0.47 -12.49
CA LYS A 524 14.60 -1.00 -11.34
C LYS A 524 15.64 0.01 -10.86
N LEU A 525 16.00 -0.05 -9.58
CA LEU A 525 16.93 0.89 -8.95
C LEU A 525 18.25 1.05 -9.71
N LYS A 526 18.79 -0.05 -10.23
CA LYS A 526 20.03 -0.05 -11.02
C LYS A 526 19.93 0.73 -12.33
N ASP A 527 18.72 0.89 -12.87
CA ASP A 527 18.46 1.53 -14.17
C ASP A 527 18.06 3.01 -14.02
N VAL A 528 17.85 3.51 -12.79
CA VAL A 528 17.51 4.91 -12.53
C VAL A 528 18.78 5.77 -12.42
N ASP A 529 18.86 6.81 -13.24
CA ASP A 529 19.99 7.73 -13.32
C ASP A 529 20.22 8.51 -12.00
N GLN A 530 21.49 8.69 -11.62
CA GLN A 530 21.92 9.37 -10.38
C GLN A 530 21.40 10.81 -10.26
N VAL A 531 21.16 11.48 -11.40
CA VAL A 531 20.62 12.84 -11.47
C VAL A 531 19.28 13.00 -10.72
N ASN A 532 18.50 11.91 -10.55
CA ASN A 532 17.26 11.94 -9.77
C ASN A 532 17.49 12.14 -8.26
N PHE A 533 18.72 12.01 -7.78
CA PHE A 533 19.07 11.99 -6.35
C PHE A 533 20.02 13.12 -5.94
N GLU A 534 20.46 13.94 -6.89
CA GLU A 534 21.32 15.09 -6.64
C GLU A 534 20.57 16.14 -5.78
N GLY A 535 21.28 16.71 -4.80
CA GLY A 535 20.71 17.70 -3.87
C GLY A 535 19.88 17.12 -2.72
N ILE A 536 19.65 15.81 -2.67
CA ILE A 536 18.97 15.16 -1.55
C ILE A 536 19.93 15.04 -0.37
N LEU A 537 19.50 15.51 0.80
CA LEU A 537 20.28 15.43 2.03
C LEU A 537 20.42 13.98 2.53
N SER A 538 21.65 13.55 2.73
CA SER A 538 22.01 12.29 3.39
C SER A 538 21.76 12.36 4.90
N ARG A 539 21.13 11.32 5.45
CA ARG A 539 20.86 11.06 6.88
C ARG A 539 21.08 9.57 7.20
N PRO A 540 21.80 9.24 8.29
CA PRO A 540 22.06 7.85 8.66
C PRO A 540 20.76 7.07 8.88
N ARG A 541 20.79 5.77 8.56
CA ARG A 541 19.68 4.84 8.82
C ARG A 541 19.63 4.50 10.30
N TYR A 542 18.43 4.42 10.86
CA TYR A 542 18.24 3.76 12.15
C TYR A 542 18.27 2.24 11.97
N GLU A 543 19.31 1.62 12.52
CA GLU A 543 19.45 0.16 12.57
C GLU A 543 18.47 -0.45 13.57
N THR A 544 18.02 -1.68 13.30
CA THR A 544 17.14 -2.43 14.21
C THR A 544 17.81 -2.57 15.56
N PRO A 545 17.23 -2.06 16.66
CA PRO A 545 17.82 -2.25 17.98
C PRO A 545 17.71 -3.74 18.33
N ILE A 546 18.78 -4.35 18.82
CA ILE A 546 18.86 -5.78 19.07
C ILE A 546 19.60 -6.07 20.38
N LEU A 547 19.16 -7.09 21.13
CA LEU A 547 19.84 -7.54 22.34
C LEU A 547 21.27 -8.04 22.02
N PRO A 548 22.25 -7.88 22.93
CA PRO A 548 23.60 -8.38 22.71
C PRO A 548 23.64 -9.90 22.51
N ALA A 549 24.51 -10.41 21.62
CA ALA A 549 24.61 -11.84 21.30
C ALA A 549 24.73 -12.75 22.55
N ALA A 550 25.51 -12.32 23.55
CA ALA A 550 25.69 -13.05 24.81
C ALA A 550 24.41 -13.22 25.66
N GLN A 551 23.40 -12.37 25.44
CA GLN A 551 22.07 -12.51 26.03
C GLN A 551 21.16 -13.35 25.12
N ARG A 552 21.18 -13.08 23.80
CA ARG A 552 20.37 -13.79 22.81
C ARG A 552 20.54 -15.31 22.86
N ILE A 553 21.77 -15.81 23.06
CA ILE A 553 22.05 -17.25 23.12
C ILE A 553 21.58 -17.93 24.42
N LYS A 554 21.08 -17.19 25.42
CA LYS A 554 20.72 -17.73 26.74
C LYS A 554 19.21 -17.86 26.97
N SER A 555 18.39 -17.24 26.13
CA SER A 555 16.95 -17.24 26.30
C SER A 555 16.24 -17.17 24.94
N PHE A 556 14.95 -17.47 24.97
CA PHE A 556 14.05 -17.28 23.84
C PHE A 556 13.34 -15.91 23.89
N GLU A 557 13.89 -14.95 24.63
CA GLU A 557 13.41 -13.57 24.66
C GLU A 557 13.49 -12.95 23.27
N GLU A 558 12.55 -12.05 22.95
CA GLU A 558 12.50 -11.39 21.65
C GLU A 558 13.82 -10.64 21.40
N ALA A 559 14.54 -11.03 20.34
CA ALA A 559 15.91 -10.58 20.12
C ALA A 559 15.97 -9.14 19.62
N GLU A 560 15.12 -8.80 18.66
CA GLU A 560 14.99 -7.45 18.11
C GLU A 560 14.01 -6.63 18.95
N LEU A 561 14.27 -5.35 19.15
CA LEU A 561 13.44 -4.42 19.92
C LEU A 561 12.73 -3.43 19.00
N VAL A 562 11.66 -2.81 19.49
CA VAL A 562 10.89 -1.80 18.76
C VAL A 562 11.57 -0.43 18.79
N PHE A 563 11.38 0.37 17.73
CA PHE A 563 11.78 1.78 17.75
C PHE A 563 11.00 2.59 18.77
N THR A 564 11.65 3.59 19.36
CA THR A 564 10.96 4.69 20.03
C THR A 564 10.20 5.56 19.02
N GLU A 565 9.20 6.31 19.47
CA GLU A 565 8.43 7.21 18.60
C GLU A 565 9.31 8.24 17.87
N ALA A 566 10.32 8.79 18.54
CA ALA A 566 11.26 9.73 17.94
C ALA A 566 12.09 9.07 16.83
N GLN A 567 12.65 7.88 17.09
CA GLN A 567 13.40 7.12 16.08
C GLN A 567 12.52 6.78 14.87
N ALA A 568 11.28 6.36 15.11
CA ALA A 568 10.35 6.03 14.04
C ALA A 568 9.99 7.26 13.18
N LYS A 569 9.73 8.42 13.80
CA LYS A 569 9.48 9.67 13.08
C LYS A 569 10.69 10.11 12.25
N ASP A 570 11.89 10.09 12.84
CA ASP A 570 13.11 10.49 12.14
C ASP A 570 13.46 9.55 10.98
N GLU A 571 13.31 8.24 11.17
CA GLU A 571 13.53 7.24 10.12
C GLU A 571 12.47 7.39 9.01
N ALA A 572 11.21 7.62 9.37
CA ALA A 572 10.14 7.88 8.41
C ALA A 572 10.42 9.14 7.58
N ALA A 573 10.90 10.23 8.20
CA ALA A 573 11.24 11.50 7.55
C ALA A 573 12.35 11.38 6.48
N ARG A 574 13.09 10.27 6.42
CA ARG A 574 14.04 9.97 5.34
C ARG A 574 13.34 9.52 4.05
N CYS A 575 12.05 9.22 4.04
CA CYS A 575 11.35 8.74 2.84
C CYS A 575 11.35 9.80 1.72
N LEU A 576 11.66 9.37 0.49
CA LEU A 576 11.69 10.25 -0.69
C LEU A 576 10.30 10.45 -1.35
N SER A 577 9.26 9.80 -0.84
CA SER A 577 7.89 9.87 -1.38
C SER A 577 7.82 9.66 -2.91
N CYS A 578 8.48 8.60 -3.40
CA CYS A 578 8.73 8.41 -4.83
C CYS A 578 7.47 8.25 -5.70
N GLY A 579 6.41 7.67 -5.16
CA GLY A 579 5.13 7.47 -5.83
C GLY A 579 4.34 8.77 -5.97
N CYS A 580 3.61 8.90 -7.07
CA CYS A 580 2.83 10.10 -7.38
C CYS A 580 1.65 10.29 -6.40
N GLN A 581 1.49 11.51 -5.89
CA GLN A 581 0.40 11.87 -4.97
C GLN A 581 -0.99 11.73 -5.60
N ASP A 582 -1.10 12.03 -6.89
CA ASP A 582 -2.36 11.96 -7.63
C ASP A 582 -2.62 10.57 -8.23
N ALA A 583 -1.90 9.52 -7.84
CA ALA A 583 -2.02 8.19 -8.44
C ALA A 583 -3.48 7.65 -8.46
N PHE A 584 -4.27 7.98 -7.44
CA PHE A 584 -5.66 7.55 -7.30
C PHE A 584 -6.66 8.39 -8.11
N GLU A 585 -6.28 9.59 -8.55
CA GLU A 585 -7.15 10.54 -9.28
C GLU A 585 -6.62 10.92 -10.68
N CYS A 586 -5.49 10.34 -11.09
CA CYS A 586 -4.83 10.63 -12.36
C CYS A 586 -5.64 10.07 -13.54
N ARG A 587 -6.32 10.97 -14.27
CA ARG A 587 -7.14 10.61 -15.45
C ARG A 587 -6.30 10.02 -16.58
N LEU A 588 -5.03 10.41 -16.73
CA LEU A 588 -4.14 9.79 -17.72
C LEU A 588 -3.92 8.30 -17.41
N ARG A 589 -3.70 7.97 -16.14
CA ARG A 589 -3.51 6.59 -15.66
C ARG A 589 -4.79 5.76 -15.81
N GLU A 590 -5.93 6.35 -15.43
CA GLU A 590 -7.26 5.76 -15.61
C GLU A 590 -7.51 5.42 -17.09
N TYR A 591 -7.34 6.39 -18.00
CA TYR A 591 -7.62 6.18 -19.42
C TYR A 591 -6.62 5.23 -20.07
N ALA A 592 -5.35 5.26 -19.68
CA ALA A 592 -4.36 4.28 -20.13
C ALA A 592 -4.76 2.84 -19.73
N THR A 593 -5.39 2.68 -18.56
CA THR A 593 -5.94 1.39 -18.10
C THR A 593 -7.15 0.98 -18.95
N ILE A 594 -8.14 1.87 -19.09
CA ILE A 594 -9.40 1.60 -19.83
C ILE A 594 -9.12 1.23 -21.30
N TYR A 595 -8.22 1.94 -21.96
CA TYR A 595 -7.90 1.73 -23.39
C TYR A 595 -6.75 0.73 -23.62
N GLY A 596 -6.26 0.07 -22.56
CA GLY A 596 -5.27 -1.01 -22.68
C GLY A 596 -3.97 -0.56 -23.33
N VAL A 597 -3.41 0.57 -22.89
CA VAL A 597 -2.09 1.03 -23.34
C VAL A 597 -1.03 0.04 -22.87
N ASP A 598 -0.20 -0.41 -23.80
CA ASP A 598 0.87 -1.36 -23.52
C ASP A 598 2.13 -0.62 -23.04
N GLN A 599 2.46 -0.82 -21.76
CA GLN A 599 3.62 -0.23 -21.12
C GLN A 599 4.94 -0.72 -21.73
N ASP A 600 5.01 -1.99 -22.16
CA ASP A 600 6.25 -2.61 -22.65
C ASP A 600 6.65 -2.04 -24.01
N ASN A 601 5.69 -1.47 -24.74
CA ASN A 601 5.88 -0.84 -26.03
C ASN A 601 6.30 0.65 -25.96
N LEU A 602 6.36 1.24 -24.76
CA LEU A 602 6.80 2.63 -24.59
C LEU A 602 8.34 2.73 -24.65
N LYS A 603 8.87 3.59 -25.54
CA LYS A 603 10.31 3.62 -25.92
C LYS A 603 11.12 4.74 -25.25
N SER A 604 10.52 5.90 -25.01
CA SER A 604 11.23 7.18 -24.76
C SER A 604 11.01 7.74 -23.36
N TRP A 605 10.26 7.04 -22.51
CA TRP A 605 9.86 7.52 -21.20
C TRP A 605 10.95 7.31 -20.12
N LYS A 606 11.95 6.46 -20.34
CA LYS A 606 12.85 5.93 -19.28
C LYS A 606 13.83 6.91 -18.65
N LYS A 607 13.92 8.15 -19.12
CA LYS A 607 14.90 9.14 -18.62
C LYS A 607 14.23 10.43 -18.19
N ARG A 608 14.78 11.03 -17.13
CA ARG A 608 14.45 12.40 -16.71
C ARG A 608 14.88 13.35 -17.83
N LYS A 609 13.97 14.22 -18.27
CA LYS A 609 14.21 15.21 -19.32
C LYS A 609 14.37 16.61 -18.77
N TYR A 610 13.70 16.91 -17.66
CA TYR A 610 13.60 18.25 -17.09
C TYR A 610 13.90 18.27 -15.61
N ASP A 611 14.35 19.43 -15.14
CA ASP A 611 14.43 19.70 -13.72
C ASP A 611 13.07 19.95 -13.09
N ILE A 612 12.91 19.46 -11.85
CA ILE A 612 11.76 19.81 -11.02
C ILE A 612 11.91 21.27 -10.60
N ILE A 613 10.88 22.07 -10.84
CA ILE A 613 10.88 23.50 -10.54
C ILE A 613 10.16 23.69 -9.19
N ASP A 614 10.93 24.04 -8.16
CA ASP A 614 10.43 24.14 -6.79
C ASP A 614 10.48 25.58 -6.21
N LYS A 615 10.52 26.59 -7.09
CA LYS A 615 10.71 28.00 -6.70
C LYS A 615 9.48 28.66 -6.06
N HIS A 616 8.27 28.17 -6.35
CA HIS A 616 7.04 28.76 -5.81
C HIS A 616 6.83 28.32 -4.34
N PRO A 617 6.36 29.19 -3.44
CA PRO A 617 6.23 28.86 -2.01
C PRO A 617 5.24 27.73 -1.70
N LEU A 618 4.22 27.55 -2.56
CA LEU A 618 3.12 26.60 -2.31
C LEU A 618 2.98 25.50 -3.38
N ILE A 619 3.73 25.58 -4.48
CA ILE A 619 3.52 24.73 -5.66
C ILE A 619 4.86 24.20 -6.14
N THR A 620 4.92 22.89 -6.37
CA THR A 620 6.03 22.22 -7.06
C THR A 620 5.56 21.87 -8.47
N ILE A 621 6.42 22.10 -9.46
CA ILE A 621 6.16 21.77 -10.86
C ILE A 621 7.13 20.67 -11.29
N ASP A 622 6.58 19.55 -11.77
CA ASP A 622 7.35 18.49 -12.42
C ASP A 622 7.01 18.44 -13.91
N PRO A 623 7.81 19.10 -14.77
CA PRO A 623 7.56 19.13 -16.21
C PRO A 623 7.56 17.74 -16.84
N ASN A 624 8.24 16.76 -16.21
CA ASN A 624 8.30 15.39 -16.70
C ASN A 624 6.95 14.66 -16.64
N LYS A 625 5.96 15.17 -15.90
CA LYS A 625 4.59 14.60 -15.84
C LYS A 625 3.59 15.38 -16.68
N CYS A 626 4.02 16.47 -17.31
CA CYS A 626 3.12 17.35 -18.06
C CYS A 626 2.74 16.72 -19.41
N ILE A 627 1.44 16.70 -19.73
CA ILE A 627 0.91 16.27 -21.04
C ILE A 627 0.52 17.45 -21.93
N THR A 628 0.93 18.67 -21.58
CA THR A 628 0.63 19.90 -22.33
C THR A 628 -0.88 20.10 -22.61
N CYS A 629 -1.74 19.77 -21.64
CA CYS A 629 -3.18 19.93 -21.79
C CYS A 629 -3.67 21.40 -21.77
N ARG A 630 -2.78 22.34 -21.42
CA ARG A 630 -3.01 23.80 -21.34
C ARG A 630 -4.08 24.29 -20.35
N LYS A 631 -4.70 23.41 -19.55
CA LYS A 631 -5.72 23.81 -18.57
C LYS A 631 -5.20 24.80 -17.51
N CYS A 632 -3.97 24.62 -17.04
CA CYS A 632 -3.34 25.55 -16.08
C CYS A 632 -3.14 26.95 -16.68
N LEU A 633 -2.59 27.02 -17.90
CA LEU A 633 -2.39 28.25 -18.66
C LEU A 633 -3.72 28.98 -18.88
N ASN A 634 -4.72 28.30 -19.44
CA ASN A 634 -6.01 28.89 -19.77
C ASN A 634 -6.81 29.26 -18.52
N GLY A 635 -6.75 28.43 -17.48
CA GLY A 635 -7.33 28.78 -16.19
C GLY A 635 -6.73 30.07 -15.61
N CYS A 636 -5.43 30.27 -15.78
CA CYS A 636 -4.74 31.47 -15.30
C CYS A 636 -5.07 32.72 -16.13
N SER A 637 -5.10 32.62 -17.46
CA SER A 637 -5.28 33.76 -18.36
C SER A 637 -6.74 34.10 -18.65
N GLN A 638 -7.59 33.10 -18.90
CA GLN A 638 -8.99 33.31 -19.34
C GLN A 638 -9.96 33.39 -18.16
N TYR A 639 -9.72 32.63 -17.10
CA TYR A 639 -10.63 32.57 -15.95
C TYR A 639 -10.16 33.44 -14.78
N GLN A 640 -8.87 33.34 -14.39
CA GLN A 640 -8.31 34.17 -13.32
C GLN A 640 -7.83 35.54 -13.76
N VAL A 641 -7.56 35.72 -15.05
CA VAL A 641 -7.09 36.99 -15.65
C VAL A 641 -5.79 37.49 -14.99
N GLN A 642 -4.92 36.57 -14.57
CA GLN A 642 -3.64 36.88 -13.93
C GLN A 642 -2.46 36.83 -14.90
N TYR A 643 -2.54 35.98 -15.94
CA TYR A 643 -1.44 35.76 -16.90
C TYR A 643 -0.11 35.40 -16.22
N ALA A 644 -0.20 34.62 -15.13
CA ALA A 644 0.92 34.26 -14.28
C ALA A 644 1.57 32.92 -14.61
N PHE A 645 1.04 32.23 -15.62
CA PHE A 645 1.45 30.87 -15.98
C PHE A 645 1.84 30.86 -17.45
N ASP A 646 3.01 30.30 -17.76
CA ASP A 646 3.54 30.21 -19.12
C ASP A 646 3.87 28.76 -19.50
N LEU A 647 3.87 28.46 -20.79
CA LEU A 647 4.37 27.21 -21.37
C LEU A 647 5.54 27.54 -22.29
N LEU A 648 6.75 27.47 -21.73
CA LEU A 648 7.98 27.83 -22.42
C LEU A 648 8.42 26.67 -23.32
N GLN A 649 8.67 26.95 -24.60
CA GLN A 649 9.25 25.96 -25.49
C GLN A 649 10.74 25.79 -25.17
N THR A 650 11.19 24.56 -24.91
CA THR A 650 12.53 24.33 -24.34
C THR A 650 13.61 23.90 -25.34
N GLU A 651 13.29 23.49 -26.59
CA GLU A 651 14.29 23.21 -27.63
C GLU A 651 13.82 23.59 -29.05
N ALA A 652 14.78 23.91 -29.93
CA ALA A 652 14.60 24.31 -31.33
C ALA A 652 14.09 23.18 -32.24
N ALA A 653 13.43 23.56 -33.34
CA ALA A 653 12.65 22.73 -34.27
C ALA A 653 13.38 21.59 -35.03
N GLU A 654 14.62 21.22 -34.66
CA GLU A 654 15.49 20.36 -35.47
C GLU A 654 15.66 18.90 -35.00
N LYS A 655 14.98 18.47 -33.92
CA LYS A 655 14.89 17.03 -33.57
C LYS A 655 13.56 16.45 -34.02
N ILE A 656 13.57 15.21 -34.52
CA ILE A 656 12.38 14.42 -34.82
C ILE A 656 11.59 14.21 -33.52
N GLY A 657 10.47 14.94 -33.34
CA GLY A 657 9.58 14.84 -32.19
C GLY A 657 8.66 16.07 -32.05
N PRO A 658 7.55 15.98 -31.29
CA PRO A 658 6.67 17.12 -31.04
C PRO A 658 7.37 18.20 -30.20
N PRO A 659 6.99 19.49 -30.36
CA PRO A 659 7.55 20.59 -29.56
C PRO A 659 7.32 20.35 -28.08
N VAL A 660 8.38 20.54 -27.28
CA VAL A 660 8.31 20.31 -25.83
C VAL A 660 8.11 21.62 -25.08
N TYR A 661 7.15 21.62 -24.17
CA TYR A 661 6.77 22.77 -23.37
C TYR A 661 7.03 22.51 -21.90
N THR A 662 7.68 23.46 -21.23
CA THR A 662 7.88 23.45 -19.79
C THR A 662 6.97 24.47 -19.12
N PRO A 663 6.08 24.05 -18.21
CA PRO A 663 5.27 24.96 -17.41
C PRO A 663 6.13 25.81 -16.48
N SER A 664 5.83 27.10 -16.37
CA SER A 664 6.45 28.01 -15.41
C SER A 664 5.43 28.98 -14.79
N ILE A 665 5.76 29.49 -13.60
CA ILE A 665 4.97 30.49 -12.88
C ILE A 665 5.82 31.75 -12.72
N ASN A 666 5.25 32.90 -13.07
CA ASN A 666 5.90 34.22 -12.95
C ASN A 666 5.39 35.01 -11.73
N ASP A 667 5.87 36.25 -11.57
CA ASP A 667 5.63 37.12 -10.41
C ASP A 667 4.20 37.66 -10.29
N ARG A 668 3.38 37.54 -11.34
CA ARG A 668 1.95 37.89 -11.30
C ARG A 668 1.09 36.88 -10.53
N CYS A 669 1.67 35.79 -10.04
CA CYS A 669 0.93 34.73 -9.38
C CYS A 669 0.35 35.20 -8.03
N VAL A 670 -0.97 35.18 -7.90
CA VAL A 670 -1.69 35.46 -6.64
C VAL A 670 -1.92 34.20 -5.78
N SER A 671 -1.29 33.08 -6.12
CA SER A 671 -1.39 31.81 -5.38
C SER A 671 -2.82 31.30 -5.17
N CYS A 672 -3.73 31.48 -6.14
CA CYS A 672 -5.09 30.91 -6.03
C CYS A 672 -5.14 29.38 -6.18
N GLY A 673 -4.09 28.78 -6.75
CA GLY A 673 -3.97 27.34 -7.00
C GLY A 673 -4.98 26.77 -7.99
N TYR A 674 -5.62 27.60 -8.82
CA TYR A 674 -6.51 27.11 -9.87
C TYR A 674 -5.78 26.26 -10.92
N CYS A 675 -4.47 26.44 -11.09
CA CYS A 675 -3.62 25.58 -11.91
C CYS A 675 -3.52 24.15 -11.36
N LEU A 676 -3.42 23.98 -10.03
CA LEU A 676 -3.41 22.68 -9.36
C LEU A 676 -4.72 21.92 -9.61
N ALA A 677 -5.86 22.57 -9.35
CA ALA A 677 -7.20 21.98 -9.57
C ALA A 677 -7.43 21.56 -11.03
N ASN A 678 -6.70 22.16 -11.97
CA ASN A 678 -6.82 21.88 -13.38
C ASN A 678 -5.87 20.79 -13.88
N CYS A 679 -4.83 20.43 -13.13
CA CYS A 679 -3.81 19.47 -13.56
C CYS A 679 -4.38 18.03 -13.59
N PRO A 680 -4.36 17.33 -14.73
CA PRO A 680 -4.91 15.97 -14.83
C PRO A 680 -3.89 14.84 -14.56
N THR A 681 -2.61 15.16 -14.32
CA THR A 681 -1.50 14.18 -14.30
C THR A 681 -0.56 14.29 -13.09
N GLY A 682 -0.79 15.25 -12.19
CA GLY A 682 0.12 15.52 -11.05
C GLY A 682 1.45 16.16 -11.44
N ALA A 683 1.50 16.84 -12.59
CA ALA A 683 2.62 17.70 -12.98
C ALA A 683 2.71 18.98 -12.13
N LEU A 684 1.60 19.37 -11.51
CA LEU A 684 1.52 20.45 -10.53
C LEU A 684 1.04 19.84 -9.24
N SER A 685 1.87 19.92 -8.19
CA SER A 685 1.58 19.38 -6.86
C SER A 685 1.66 20.48 -5.81
N GLU A 686 0.79 20.38 -4.82
CA GLU A 686 0.82 21.24 -3.63
C GLU A 686 1.98 20.84 -2.72
N LYS A 687 2.66 21.84 -2.16
CA LYS A 687 3.66 21.60 -1.11
C LYS A 687 2.93 21.27 0.18
N SER A 688 3.13 20.05 0.69
CA SER A 688 2.54 19.61 1.96
C SER A 688 3.46 19.91 3.14
N GLU A 689 2.86 20.16 4.31
CA GLU A 689 3.58 19.97 5.57
C GLU A 689 3.78 18.46 5.82
N GLY A 690 5.03 18.08 6.05
CA GLY A 690 5.45 16.68 6.18
C GLY A 690 5.42 15.91 4.86
N LEU A 691 5.64 14.60 4.96
CA LEU A 691 5.78 13.72 3.79
C LEU A 691 4.47 13.49 3.06
N PRO A 692 4.33 13.69 1.75
CA PRO A 692 3.06 13.42 1.08
C PRO A 692 2.79 11.91 0.98
N GLY A 693 1.68 11.44 1.55
CA GLY A 693 1.19 10.09 1.30
C GLY A 693 0.38 10.06 0.00
N PRO A 694 0.49 9.00 -0.83
CA PRO A 694 -0.46 8.77 -1.92
C PRO A 694 -1.72 8.15 -1.29
N TRP A 695 -2.39 8.88 -0.41
CA TRP A 695 -3.55 8.33 0.28
C TRP A 695 -4.79 8.40 -0.60
N LYS A 696 -5.66 7.41 -0.46
CA LYS A 696 -7.04 7.55 -0.93
C LYS A 696 -7.77 8.47 0.04
N LEU A 697 -8.12 9.66 -0.42
CA LEU A 697 -8.72 10.69 0.43
C LEU A 697 -10.25 10.55 0.50
N GLU A 698 -10.79 10.70 1.69
CA GLU A 698 -12.23 10.88 1.91
C GLU A 698 -12.60 12.34 1.65
N LYS A 699 -13.68 12.56 0.89
CA LYS A 699 -14.13 13.90 0.52
C LYS A 699 -15.33 14.31 1.34
N VAL A 700 -15.17 15.38 2.13
CA VAL A 700 -16.24 15.97 2.93
C VAL A 700 -16.57 17.34 2.36
N ARG A 701 -17.82 17.51 1.90
CA ARG A 701 -18.29 18.81 1.44
C ARG A 701 -18.58 19.74 2.63
N THR A 702 -18.09 20.97 2.55
CA THR A 702 -18.37 22.01 3.55
C THR A 702 -18.33 23.41 2.93
N THR A 703 -18.47 24.44 3.75
CA THR A 703 -18.43 25.86 3.35
C THR A 703 -17.21 26.54 3.94
N CYS A 704 -16.52 27.34 3.12
CA CYS A 704 -15.34 28.09 3.50
C CYS A 704 -15.69 29.20 4.51
N PRO A 705 -15.10 29.20 5.72
CA PRO A 705 -15.42 30.19 6.73
C PRO A 705 -14.55 31.46 6.64
N TYR A 706 -13.71 31.64 5.63
CA TYR A 706 -12.75 32.76 5.62
C TYR A 706 -13.38 34.14 5.36
N CYS A 707 -14.47 34.20 4.61
CA CYS A 707 -15.19 35.43 4.32
C CYS A 707 -16.66 35.13 3.98
N GLY A 708 -17.49 36.17 3.93
CA GLY A 708 -18.92 36.07 3.63
C GLY A 708 -19.30 35.55 2.23
N VAL A 709 -18.34 35.22 1.36
CA VAL A 709 -18.63 34.57 0.06
C VAL A 709 -19.12 33.14 0.27
N GLY A 710 -18.64 32.42 1.29
CA GLY A 710 -19.09 31.06 1.57
C GLY A 710 -18.80 30.06 0.44
N CYS A 711 -17.58 30.07 -0.12
CA CYS A 711 -17.18 29.12 -1.17
C CYS A 711 -17.43 27.67 -0.74
N GLN A 712 -17.95 26.84 -1.63
CA GLN A 712 -18.12 25.42 -1.40
C GLN A 712 -16.78 24.70 -1.50
N LEU A 713 -16.41 24.01 -0.42
CA LEU A 713 -15.17 23.26 -0.26
C LEU A 713 -15.43 21.76 -0.29
N SER A 714 -14.48 21.03 -0.84
CA SER A 714 -14.28 19.60 -0.64
C SER A 714 -13.02 19.46 0.22
N LEU A 715 -13.21 19.20 1.52
CA LEU A 715 -12.10 18.82 2.40
C LEU A 715 -11.73 17.39 2.07
N GLU A 716 -10.47 17.17 1.72
CA GLU A 716 -9.96 15.85 1.40
C GLU A 716 -9.10 15.39 2.59
N LYS A 717 -9.61 14.40 3.32
CA LYS A 717 -9.04 13.92 4.58
C LYS A 717 -8.54 12.49 4.50
N VAL A 718 -7.55 12.18 5.33
CA VAL A 718 -7.12 10.82 5.65
C VAL A 718 -7.22 10.64 7.16
N GLY A 719 -7.98 9.63 7.62
CA GLY A 719 -8.39 9.57 9.02
C GLY A 719 -9.15 10.84 9.40
N ASP A 720 -8.75 11.49 10.49
CA ASP A 720 -9.31 12.78 10.92
C ASP A 720 -8.48 14.00 10.49
N ARG A 721 -7.46 13.77 9.65
CA ARG A 721 -6.55 14.82 9.19
C ARG A 721 -6.92 15.30 7.78
N VAL A 722 -7.24 16.58 7.64
CA VAL A 722 -7.35 17.28 6.37
C VAL A 722 -5.96 17.46 5.80
N VAL A 723 -5.76 17.00 4.57
CA VAL A 723 -4.45 17.05 3.90
C VAL A 723 -4.50 17.83 2.60
N LYS A 724 -5.69 18.06 2.05
CA LYS A 724 -5.90 18.83 0.82
C LYS A 724 -7.29 19.46 0.82
N VAL A 725 -7.42 20.63 0.21
CA VAL A 725 -8.72 21.32 0.05
C VAL A 725 -8.92 21.73 -1.39
N ASN A 726 -10.07 21.32 -1.95
CA ASN A 726 -10.49 21.67 -3.30
C ASN A 726 -11.81 22.42 -3.30
N GLY A 727 -12.09 23.17 -4.37
CA GLY A 727 -13.40 23.79 -4.56
C GLY A 727 -14.38 22.77 -5.14
N VAL A 728 -15.64 22.84 -4.72
CA VAL A 728 -16.72 22.06 -5.35
C VAL A 728 -17.22 22.81 -6.58
N ASN A 729 -17.47 22.08 -7.68
CA ASN A 729 -18.07 22.65 -8.88
C ASN A 729 -19.58 22.96 -8.68
N ALA A 730 -19.86 23.94 -7.83
CA ALA A 730 -21.20 24.44 -7.51
C ALA A 730 -21.12 25.93 -7.13
N PRO A 731 -22.24 26.69 -7.19
CA PRO A 731 -22.28 28.06 -6.69
C PRO A 731 -21.82 28.14 -5.22
N PRO A 732 -21.17 29.24 -4.81
CA PRO A 732 -20.90 30.44 -5.62
C PRO A 732 -19.58 30.38 -6.41
N ASN A 733 -18.72 29.39 -6.16
CA ASN A 733 -17.33 29.42 -6.61
C ASN A 733 -17.00 28.49 -7.80
N TYR A 734 -17.86 27.53 -8.15
CA TYR A 734 -17.68 26.62 -9.30
C TYR A 734 -16.28 25.97 -9.36
N GLY A 735 -15.78 25.50 -8.22
CA GLY A 735 -14.48 24.84 -8.12
C GLY A 735 -13.30 25.78 -7.88
N HIS A 736 -13.49 27.10 -8.03
CA HIS A 736 -12.48 28.11 -7.76
C HIS A 736 -12.30 28.35 -6.26
N LEU A 737 -11.08 28.66 -5.82
CA LEU A 737 -10.75 29.07 -4.46
C LEU A 737 -9.70 30.19 -4.47
N CYS A 738 -9.72 31.02 -3.44
CA CYS A 738 -8.60 31.92 -3.15
C CYS A 738 -7.48 31.17 -2.41
N VAL A 739 -6.32 31.82 -2.24
CA VAL A 739 -5.17 31.27 -1.52
C VAL A 739 -5.53 30.76 -0.13
N LYS A 740 -6.37 31.50 0.61
CA LYS A 740 -6.83 31.13 1.96
C LYS A 740 -7.69 29.88 1.96
N GLY A 741 -8.67 29.82 1.07
CA GLY A 741 -9.59 28.69 0.97
C GLY A 741 -8.90 27.39 0.54
N ARG A 742 -7.81 27.47 -0.23
CA ARG A 742 -7.06 26.31 -0.70
C ARG A 742 -5.96 25.86 0.27
N PHE A 743 -5.09 26.76 0.69
CA PHE A 743 -3.87 26.43 1.43
C PHE A 743 -3.94 26.75 2.91
N GLY A 744 -4.96 27.52 3.34
CA GLY A 744 -5.02 28.05 4.69
C GLY A 744 -5.43 27.05 5.77
N PHE A 745 -5.62 25.77 5.51
CA PHE A 745 -6.30 24.89 6.47
C PHE A 745 -5.41 24.43 7.66
N ASN A 746 -4.08 24.59 7.60
CA ASN A 746 -3.17 24.04 8.63
C ASN A 746 -3.33 24.65 10.03
N PHE A 747 -3.92 25.84 10.17
CA PHE A 747 -4.11 26.46 11.50
C PHE A 747 -4.95 25.61 12.46
N ILE A 748 -5.78 24.68 11.94
CA ILE A 748 -6.58 23.79 12.79
C ILE A 748 -5.73 22.82 13.61
N TYR A 749 -4.49 22.58 13.18
CA TYR A 749 -3.48 21.70 13.81
C TYR A 749 -2.39 22.45 14.58
N SER A 750 -2.42 23.78 14.59
CA SER A 750 -1.43 24.57 15.34
C SER A 750 -1.58 24.33 16.84
N ASP A 751 -0.45 24.15 17.53
CA ASP A 751 -0.41 24.06 18.99
C ASP A 751 -0.78 25.40 19.67
N GLU A 752 -0.66 26.51 18.95
CA GLU A 752 -1.08 27.84 19.41
C GLU A 752 -2.59 28.05 19.32
N ARG A 753 -3.33 27.12 18.69
CA ARG A 753 -4.78 27.21 18.58
C ARG A 753 -5.42 27.01 19.95
N LEU A 754 -6.04 28.07 20.46
CA LEU A 754 -6.86 28.01 21.68
C LEU A 754 -8.04 27.04 21.49
N LYS A 755 -8.04 25.96 22.27
CA LYS A 755 -9.11 24.94 22.29
C LYS A 755 -10.07 25.13 23.47
N VAL A 756 -9.62 25.86 24.50
CA VAL A 756 -10.37 26.19 25.71
C VAL A 756 -10.24 27.69 26.02
N PRO A 757 -11.24 28.30 26.68
CA PRO A 757 -11.12 29.67 27.17
C PRO A 757 -9.97 29.81 28.17
N LEU A 758 -9.28 30.96 28.11
CA LEU A 758 -8.24 31.33 29.07
C LEU A 758 -8.61 32.67 29.74
N ILE A 759 -8.53 32.73 31.07
CA ILE A 759 -8.73 33.96 31.86
C ILE A 759 -7.38 34.44 32.37
N ARG A 760 -7.10 35.74 32.26
CA ARG A 760 -5.87 36.34 32.79
C ARG A 760 -6.00 36.59 34.30
N GLU A 761 -5.10 36.01 35.08
CA GLU A 761 -4.94 36.24 36.52
C GLU A 761 -3.54 36.79 36.77
N GLY A 762 -3.43 38.10 37.08
CA GLY A 762 -2.12 38.76 37.18
C GLY A 762 -1.40 38.80 35.84
N ASP A 763 -0.23 38.16 35.77
CA ASP A 763 0.58 38.05 34.55
C ASP A 763 0.45 36.70 33.82
N GLU A 764 -0.35 35.78 34.35
CA GLU A 764 -0.54 34.44 33.79
C GLU A 764 -1.96 34.25 33.21
N PHE A 765 -2.09 33.28 32.31
CA PHE A 765 -3.38 32.83 31.78
C PHE A 765 -3.71 31.44 32.33
N LYS A 766 -4.94 31.28 32.82
CA LYS A 766 -5.45 30.03 33.38
C LYS A 766 -6.62 29.52 32.55
N GLU A 767 -6.67 28.22 32.33
CA GLU A 767 -7.82 27.58 31.66
C GLU A 767 -9.11 27.81 32.46
N ALA A 768 -10.19 28.10 31.75
CA ALA A 768 -11.51 28.35 32.30
C ALA A 768 -12.59 27.64 31.48
N THR A 769 -13.72 27.37 32.13
CA THR A 769 -14.94 26.94 31.44
C THR A 769 -15.54 28.10 30.63
N TRP A 770 -16.41 27.76 29.67
CA TRP A 770 -17.14 28.79 28.92
C TRP A 770 -18.04 29.62 29.83
N ASP A 771 -18.65 29.02 30.86
CA ASP A 771 -19.51 29.74 31.79
C ASP A 771 -18.71 30.77 32.61
N GLU A 772 -17.56 30.37 33.17
CA GLU A 772 -16.67 31.30 33.89
C GLU A 772 -16.19 32.44 32.99
N ALA A 773 -15.83 32.14 31.75
CA ALA A 773 -15.41 33.14 30.77
C ALA A 773 -16.55 34.11 30.44
N PHE A 774 -17.76 33.61 30.18
CA PHE A 774 -18.92 34.45 29.87
C PHE A 774 -19.37 35.28 31.07
N ASP A 775 -19.40 34.72 32.27
CA ASP A 775 -19.76 35.46 33.49
C ASP A 775 -18.80 36.62 33.74
N LEU A 776 -17.49 36.38 33.56
CA LEU A 776 -16.49 37.43 33.68
C LEU A 776 -16.69 38.53 32.62
N ILE A 777 -16.88 38.14 31.35
CA ILE A 777 -17.13 39.09 30.24
C ILE A 777 -18.39 39.93 30.54
N VAL A 778 -19.50 39.30 30.91
CA VAL A 778 -20.77 39.97 31.20
C VAL A 778 -20.63 40.91 32.40
N SER A 779 -19.98 40.46 33.48
CA SER A 779 -19.74 41.28 34.66
C SER A 779 -18.93 42.52 34.31
N LYS A 780 -17.84 42.38 33.54
CA LYS A 780 -16.95 43.50 33.16
C LYS A 780 -17.61 44.46 32.19
N LEU A 781 -18.41 43.96 31.24
CA LEU A 781 -19.20 44.80 30.35
C LEU A 781 -20.24 45.62 31.14
N LYS A 782 -20.99 44.99 32.03
CA LYS A 782 -21.97 45.69 32.89
C LYS A 782 -21.32 46.75 33.77
N GLU A 783 -20.19 46.42 34.40
CA GLU A 783 -19.40 47.37 35.21
C GLU A 783 -18.96 48.58 34.39
N THR A 784 -18.42 48.35 33.19
CA THR A 784 -17.95 49.40 32.28
C THR A 784 -19.09 50.30 31.82
N ILE A 785 -20.22 49.72 31.40
CA ILE A 785 -21.41 50.45 30.96
C ILE A 785 -21.98 51.28 32.11
N ALA A 786 -22.08 50.73 33.32
CA ALA A 786 -22.57 51.45 34.49
C ALA A 786 -21.69 52.66 34.84
N LYS A 787 -20.37 52.55 34.67
CA LYS A 787 -19.41 53.58 35.04
C LYS A 787 -19.18 54.64 33.96
N HIS A 788 -19.20 54.25 32.69
CA HIS A 788 -18.76 55.08 31.56
C HIS A 788 -19.82 55.27 30.47
N GLY A 789 -21.00 54.65 30.61
CA GLY A 789 -22.06 54.67 29.62
C GLY A 789 -21.86 53.60 28.52
N PRO A 790 -22.91 53.36 27.70
CA PRO A 790 -22.90 52.30 26.69
C PRO A 790 -21.89 52.53 25.56
N ASP A 791 -21.57 53.79 25.22
CA ASP A 791 -20.60 54.14 24.18
C ASP A 791 -19.14 53.85 24.58
N ALA A 792 -18.87 53.48 25.83
CA ALA A 792 -17.56 53.00 26.25
C ALA A 792 -17.24 51.57 25.76
N VAL A 793 -18.23 50.87 25.20
CA VAL A 793 -18.08 49.52 24.65
C VAL A 793 -18.16 49.58 23.13
N ALA A 794 -17.25 48.87 22.45
CA ALA A 794 -17.29 48.70 21.01
C ALA A 794 -17.29 47.22 20.62
N GLY A 795 -18.01 46.88 19.55
CA GLY A 795 -18.12 45.52 19.03
C GLY A 795 -17.50 45.42 17.65
N VAL A 796 -16.69 44.39 17.43
CA VAL A 796 -16.14 44.08 16.10
C VAL A 796 -16.59 42.67 15.72
N SER A 797 -17.50 42.57 14.74
CA SER A 797 -17.92 41.28 14.19
C SER A 797 -16.81 40.66 13.34
N CYS A 798 -16.71 39.33 13.38
CA CYS A 798 -15.72 38.58 12.63
C CYS A 798 -16.06 38.57 11.13
N ALA A 799 -15.06 38.75 10.26
CA ALA A 799 -15.20 38.60 8.80
C ALA A 799 -15.66 37.19 8.36
N ARG A 800 -15.54 36.22 9.28
CA ARG A 800 -15.92 34.81 9.11
C ARG A 800 -17.37 34.53 9.49
N SER A 801 -18.04 35.48 10.13
CA SER A 801 -19.44 35.34 10.52
C SER A 801 -20.33 35.28 9.29
N ILE A 802 -21.37 34.46 9.32
CA ILE A 802 -22.44 34.53 8.32
C ILE A 802 -23.22 35.85 8.48
N ASN A 803 -24.03 36.18 7.47
CA ASN A 803 -24.80 37.44 7.49
C ASN A 803 -25.76 37.49 8.68
N GLU A 804 -26.33 36.35 9.06
CA GLU A 804 -27.24 36.16 10.19
C GLU A 804 -26.55 36.48 11.51
N ASP A 805 -25.33 35.99 11.73
CA ASP A 805 -24.54 36.25 12.93
C ASP A 805 -24.17 37.73 13.04
N SER A 806 -23.76 38.33 11.91
CA SER A 806 -23.44 39.77 11.85
C SER A 806 -24.68 40.64 12.15
N TYR A 807 -25.86 40.21 11.71
CA TYR A 807 -27.12 40.85 12.04
C TYR A 807 -27.46 40.74 13.53
N GLN A 808 -27.27 39.56 14.13
CA GLN A 808 -27.48 39.39 15.58
C GLN A 808 -26.51 40.23 16.40
N MET A 809 -25.24 40.31 16.00
CA MET A 809 -24.24 41.16 16.64
C MET A 809 -24.66 42.65 16.59
N GLN A 810 -25.20 43.12 15.46
CA GLN A 810 -25.78 44.46 15.38
C GLN A 810 -26.94 44.68 16.33
N LYS A 811 -27.86 43.71 16.45
CA LYS A 811 -28.98 43.81 17.40
C LYS A 811 -28.50 43.86 18.84
N LEU A 812 -27.54 43.01 19.20
CA LEU A 812 -26.96 42.98 20.54
C LEU A 812 -26.39 44.36 20.91
N PHE A 813 -25.58 44.97 20.05
CA PHE A 813 -24.95 46.25 20.36
C PHE A 813 -25.94 47.43 20.36
N ARG A 814 -26.80 47.51 19.34
CA ARG A 814 -27.69 48.67 19.17
C ARG A 814 -28.91 48.62 20.08
N ALA A 815 -29.50 47.44 20.28
CA ALA A 815 -30.76 47.31 21.03
C ALA A 815 -30.55 46.89 22.50
N VAL A 816 -29.52 46.10 22.81
CA VAL A 816 -29.29 45.59 24.18
C VAL A 816 -28.24 46.42 24.91
N ILE A 817 -27.08 46.64 24.31
CA ILE A 817 -26.01 47.46 24.91
C ILE A 817 -26.37 48.95 24.80
N GLY A 818 -27.05 49.37 23.73
CA GLY A 818 -27.49 50.74 23.52
C GLY A 818 -26.41 51.65 22.91
N THR A 819 -25.48 51.07 22.14
CA THR A 819 -24.44 51.83 21.43
C THR A 819 -24.46 51.56 19.93
N ASN A 820 -24.05 52.57 19.15
CA ASN A 820 -23.80 52.44 17.71
C ASN A 820 -22.35 52.07 17.40
N ASN A 821 -21.49 51.92 18.42
CA ASN A 821 -20.08 51.54 18.29
C ASN A 821 -19.94 50.06 17.94
N ILE A 822 -20.38 49.71 16.74
CA ILE A 822 -20.24 48.37 16.19
C ILE A 822 -19.78 48.43 14.75
N ASP A 823 -18.77 47.63 14.45
CA ASP A 823 -18.27 47.45 13.11
C ASP A 823 -18.04 45.96 12.81
N HIS A 824 -17.65 45.66 11.58
CA HIS A 824 -17.25 44.34 11.14
C HIS A 824 -15.96 44.45 10.35
N CYS A 825 -15.09 43.45 10.49
CA CYS A 825 -13.88 43.42 9.69
C CYS A 825 -14.22 43.04 8.23
N ALA A 826 -14.08 43.97 7.28
CA ALA A 826 -14.33 43.70 5.86
C ALA A 826 -13.23 42.86 5.17
N ARG A 827 -12.04 42.75 5.79
CA ARG A 827 -10.90 41.98 5.27
C ARG A 827 -10.08 41.37 6.41
N THR A 828 -10.09 40.05 6.53
CA THR A 828 -8.98 39.33 7.19
C THR A 828 -7.84 39.14 6.22
#